data_AF-B7G3S0-F1
#
_entry.id   AF-B7G3S0-F1
#
_cell.length_a   1.000
_cell.length_b   1.000
_cell.length_c   1.000
_cell.angle_alpha   90.00
_cell.angle_beta   90.00
_cell.angle_gamma   90.00
#
_symmetry.space_group_name_H-M   'P 1'
#
loop_
_entity.id
_entity.type
_entity.pdbx_description
1 polymer ?
#
loop_
_entity_poly.entity_id
_entity_poly.type
_entity_poly.pdbx_seq_one_letter_code
_entity_poly.pdbx_strand_id
1 'polypeptide(L)'
;MTVKQDVGKVEGEYNRPRRPDADTIAYLRSLPLDLHAAFDQITVFLAQPNDTEETVEYPHMLAAALSAIDEIRNEIASLAGDEVAAEAIEVLAHIAGPHSEIAIRKLLFGTTGYALHLSTHRYGSHVLQTILELAATSHSEIDLASHREAPPLDLVNEELPSLAELLLQIVEEIVPFTDDLAIHICGSHVLRSLVCILGGVKVVQQPGSFGSQGPIRRGKVKPKRKKSKSAAPYAKESSQSNLHQYLKYISNSRVSTSDERIRNSLEQLVSAISGNQVREPGDLQHLACNASASPLLIVILRVLTYSAAVGECKTKARNLEESGSERRVDHHLSILQPEPKFVAGSQAHNLAKRLLCWQDSTSEQKWAPDVIYGLSGETRGSHILETVLRLSSDEFYESILEVGGFLSKQSLQEFVEHDVSNFVIQSALATIRNEKQAEKFLEVVAPLVVNGYVIRGSNRRRGILWRLTEMAARFPGIQKATLKVIREGFVIAGEVQSKSNGLVGCVPKLLNMKKAEETGGHLTLDVAGTRTLFHLLRFEAKYCEEVLLGIADKLEQDDLELLAKDGLGSRCIWDGVLEGPVQEAHFSTALKRILKKLQGRWVGLAADRVGHHSVIKLFRRLVDMGDREKLVVELSEGMHRLTGNSMGRNVLDVCSVREYNEVGYSEWSSIVKKQLQREQWLKDMVEKDLADRAPKKKRDRKRKRLDRDATDKRAQSKGDLSVDTIMDTISIPTRIEKE
;
A
#
# COMPACT_ATOMS: atom_id res chain seq x y z
N MET A 1 36.96 -20.15 -48.62
CA MET A 1 37.95 -20.16 -47.52
C MET A 1 37.56 -19.04 -46.58
N THR A 2 36.81 -19.39 -45.54
CA THR A 2 36.13 -18.43 -44.65
C THR A 2 36.56 -18.79 -43.25
N VAL A 3 37.40 -17.95 -42.66
CA VAL A 3 37.86 -18.12 -41.27
C VAL A 3 36.79 -17.52 -40.38
N LYS A 4 36.05 -18.39 -39.69
CA LYS A 4 35.24 -18.00 -38.53
C LYS A 4 36.20 -17.66 -37.40
N GLN A 5 36.20 -16.41 -36.94
CA GLN A 5 36.75 -16.06 -35.64
C GLN A 5 35.71 -16.47 -34.59
N ASP A 6 36.01 -17.55 -33.87
CA ASP A 6 35.37 -17.89 -32.61
C ASP A 6 35.65 -16.77 -31.60
N VAL A 7 34.59 -16.06 -31.21
CA VAL A 7 34.61 -15.20 -30.03
C VAL A 7 34.51 -16.12 -28.84
N GLY A 8 35.63 -16.34 -28.15
CA GLY A 8 35.72 -17.21 -26.99
C GLY A 8 34.73 -16.80 -25.91
N LYS A 9 33.86 -17.73 -25.52
CA LYS A 9 33.24 -17.72 -24.19
C LYS A 9 34.37 -17.83 -23.18
N VAL A 10 34.57 -16.79 -22.38
CA VAL A 10 35.35 -16.91 -21.15
C VAL A 10 34.50 -17.76 -20.20
N GLU A 11 34.80 -19.07 -20.13
CA GLU A 11 34.34 -19.91 -19.02
C GLU A 11 35.07 -19.43 -17.76
N GLY A 12 34.52 -18.40 -17.11
CA GLY A 12 34.96 -18.01 -15.79
C GLY A 12 34.56 -19.10 -14.80
N GLU A 13 35.52 -19.92 -14.36
CA GLU A 13 35.34 -20.74 -13.16
C GLU A 13 35.00 -19.80 -12.00
N TYR A 14 33.74 -19.78 -11.58
CA TYR A 14 33.36 -19.07 -10.36
C TYR A 14 33.86 -19.85 -9.15
N ASN A 15 34.36 -19.13 -8.14
CA ASN A 15 34.82 -19.76 -6.92
C ASN A 15 33.65 -20.45 -6.24
N ARG A 16 33.72 -21.78 -6.15
CA ARG A 16 32.78 -22.56 -5.36
C ARG A 16 33.35 -22.70 -3.94
N PRO A 17 32.58 -22.37 -2.90
CA PRO A 17 33.05 -22.57 -1.54
C PRO A 17 33.28 -24.07 -1.29
N ARG A 18 34.18 -24.37 -0.35
CA ARG A 18 34.43 -25.74 0.10
C ARG A 18 33.14 -26.34 0.68
N ARG A 19 33.12 -27.65 0.88
CA ARG A 19 32.01 -28.31 1.59
C ARG A 19 32.05 -27.90 3.08
N PRO A 20 30.91 -27.61 3.71
CA PRO A 20 30.90 -27.19 5.10
C PRO A 20 31.33 -28.33 6.01
N ASP A 21 32.05 -27.98 7.07
CA ASP A 21 32.48 -28.96 8.06
C ASP A 21 31.27 -29.48 8.88
N ALA A 22 31.25 -30.80 9.12
CA ALA A 22 30.12 -31.45 9.76
C ALA A 22 30.00 -31.08 11.24
N ASP A 23 31.13 -30.84 11.92
CA ASP A 23 31.14 -30.46 13.32
C ASP A 23 30.68 -29.00 13.46
N THR A 24 31.05 -28.11 12.53
CA THR A 24 30.52 -26.74 12.46
C THR A 24 29.00 -26.69 12.26
N ILE A 25 28.43 -27.57 11.40
CA ILE A 25 26.97 -27.69 11.25
C ILE A 25 26.32 -28.18 12.54
N ALA A 26 26.92 -29.18 13.20
CA ALA A 26 26.41 -29.72 14.46
C ALA A 26 26.43 -28.66 15.57
N TYR A 27 27.50 -27.86 15.65
CA TYR A 27 27.61 -26.70 16.53
C TYR A 27 26.48 -25.71 16.29
N LEU A 28 26.28 -25.23 15.07
CA LEU A 28 25.21 -24.28 14.73
C LEU A 28 23.81 -24.82 15.07
N ARG A 29 23.58 -26.12 14.87
CA ARG A 29 22.30 -26.76 15.24
C ARG A 29 22.08 -26.81 16.76
N SER A 30 23.16 -26.86 17.54
CA SER A 30 23.08 -26.96 19.00
C SER A 30 22.82 -25.62 19.70
N LEU A 31 22.97 -24.49 18.99
CA LEU A 31 22.77 -23.16 19.56
C LEU A 31 21.29 -22.92 19.92
N PRO A 32 20.98 -22.45 21.14
CA PRO A 32 19.61 -22.19 21.58
C PRO A 32 19.11 -20.81 21.07
N LEU A 33 19.09 -20.61 19.76
CA LEU A 33 18.71 -19.32 19.16
C LEU A 33 17.19 -19.17 19.08
N ASP A 34 16.66 -18.11 19.72
CA ASP A 34 15.26 -17.70 19.60
C ASP A 34 15.17 -16.20 19.27
N LEU A 35 14.56 -15.87 18.13
CA LEU A 35 14.48 -14.49 17.66
C LEU A 35 13.62 -13.60 18.54
N HIS A 36 12.51 -14.12 19.07
CA HIS A 36 11.58 -13.29 19.86
C HIS A 36 12.18 -12.99 21.22
N ALA A 37 12.74 -14.00 21.88
CA ALA A 37 13.42 -13.83 23.15
C ALA A 37 14.66 -12.93 23.02
N ALA A 38 15.42 -13.03 21.93
CA ALA A 38 16.54 -12.12 21.66
C ALA A 38 16.07 -10.67 21.52
N PHE A 39 15.01 -10.42 20.75
CA PHE A 39 14.47 -9.06 20.60
C PHE A 39 13.92 -8.50 21.90
N ASP A 40 13.26 -9.32 22.73
CA ASP A 40 12.75 -8.88 24.02
C ASP A 40 13.90 -8.50 24.96
N GLN A 41 14.95 -9.33 25.05
CA GLN A 41 16.15 -9.04 25.85
C GLN A 41 16.86 -7.75 25.39
N ILE A 42 17.06 -7.60 24.07
CA ILE A 42 17.72 -6.41 23.51
C ILE A 42 16.86 -5.16 23.73
N THR A 43 15.54 -5.25 23.58
CA THR A 43 14.62 -4.12 23.81
C THR A 43 14.67 -3.67 25.27
N VAL A 44 14.63 -4.61 26.21
CA VAL A 44 14.78 -4.32 27.64
C VAL A 44 16.13 -3.67 27.92
N PHE A 45 17.21 -4.19 27.34
CA PHE A 45 18.55 -3.65 27.51
C PHE A 45 18.68 -2.21 26.98
N LEU A 46 18.17 -1.94 25.78
CA LEU A 46 18.22 -0.60 25.15
C LEU A 46 17.26 0.42 25.80
N ALA A 47 16.23 -0.03 26.52
CA ALA A 47 15.26 0.85 27.17
C ALA A 47 15.74 1.45 28.51
N GLN A 48 16.93 1.07 28.99
CA GLN A 48 17.46 1.55 30.26
C GLN A 48 17.81 3.05 30.21
N PRO A 49 17.35 3.85 31.19
CA PRO A 49 17.85 5.19 31.39
C PRO A 49 19.29 5.13 31.89
N ASN A 50 20.16 6.03 31.41
CA ASN A 50 21.59 6.08 31.78
C ASN A 50 21.89 6.25 33.29
N ASP A 51 20.87 6.49 34.13
CA ASP A 51 20.98 6.88 35.55
C ASP A 51 20.41 5.84 36.55
N THR A 52 20.04 4.62 36.14
CA THR A 52 19.58 3.57 37.08
C THR A 52 20.74 2.72 37.62
N GLU A 53 20.81 2.56 38.95
CA GLU A 53 21.80 1.72 39.65
C GLU A 53 21.60 0.20 39.42
N GLU A 54 20.45 -0.23 38.88
CA GLU A 54 20.23 -1.63 38.49
C GLU A 54 20.92 -1.92 37.15
N THR A 55 22.01 -2.68 37.19
CA THR A 55 22.69 -3.19 36.01
C THR A 55 21.87 -4.32 35.37
N VAL A 56 21.14 -4.03 34.28
CA VAL A 56 20.55 -5.11 33.48
C VAL A 56 21.67 -5.86 32.77
N GLU A 57 21.62 -7.19 32.87
CA GLU A 57 22.60 -8.08 32.25
C GLU A 57 22.60 -7.94 30.72
N TYR A 58 23.79 -8.00 30.12
CA TYR A 58 23.93 -7.95 28.66
C TYR A 58 23.12 -9.08 27.99
N PRO A 59 22.42 -8.82 26.86
CA PRO A 59 21.53 -9.82 26.26
C PRO A 59 22.28 -11.10 25.87
N HIS A 60 22.04 -12.20 26.59
CA HIS A 60 22.79 -13.45 26.39
C HIS A 60 22.60 -14.06 25.00
N MET A 61 21.41 -13.91 24.39
CA MET A 61 21.18 -14.38 23.02
C MET A 61 21.96 -13.56 21.98
N LEU A 62 22.14 -12.26 22.22
CA LEU A 62 23.00 -11.42 21.39
C LEU A 62 24.47 -11.82 21.56
N ALA A 63 24.93 -12.02 22.79
CA ALA A 63 26.30 -12.50 23.05
C ALA A 63 26.58 -13.84 22.35
N ALA A 64 25.66 -14.81 22.50
CA ALA A 64 25.77 -16.10 21.82
C ALA A 64 25.82 -15.95 20.29
N ALA A 65 25.00 -15.06 19.73
CA ALA A 65 25.01 -14.80 18.30
C ALA A 65 26.33 -14.17 17.81
N LEU A 66 26.87 -13.20 18.57
CA LEU A 66 28.15 -12.56 18.25
C LEU A 66 29.31 -13.56 18.28
N SER A 67 29.39 -14.40 19.32
CA SER A 67 30.40 -15.45 19.42
C SER A 67 30.27 -16.50 18.31
N ALA A 68 29.03 -16.91 17.98
CA ALA A 68 28.81 -17.87 16.90
C ALA A 68 29.21 -17.31 15.52
N ILE A 69 28.93 -16.03 15.24
CA ILE A 69 29.37 -15.37 14.01
C ILE A 69 30.91 -15.32 13.94
N ASP A 70 31.57 -15.05 15.06
CA ASP A 70 33.02 -14.97 15.12
C ASP A 70 33.69 -16.33 14.88
N GLU A 71 33.12 -17.40 15.41
CA GLU A 71 33.59 -18.78 15.24
C GLU A 71 33.49 -19.23 13.78
N ILE A 72 32.37 -18.95 13.11
CA ILE A 72 32.11 -19.46 11.75
C ILE A 72 32.62 -18.55 10.63
N ARG A 73 33.30 -17.44 10.95
CA ARG A 73 33.58 -16.32 10.02
C ARG A 73 34.27 -16.74 8.72
N ASN A 74 35.11 -17.78 8.77
CA ASN A 74 35.87 -18.30 7.61
C ASN A 74 35.10 -19.34 6.78
N GLU A 75 33.93 -19.80 7.23
CA GLU A 75 33.14 -20.86 6.60
C GLU A 75 31.76 -20.38 6.12
N ILE A 76 31.45 -19.08 6.25
CA ILE A 76 30.12 -18.52 5.97
C ILE A 76 29.60 -18.89 4.58
N ALA A 77 30.39 -18.66 3.51
CA ALA A 77 29.98 -19.01 2.15
C ALA A 77 29.70 -20.51 1.97
N SER A 78 30.46 -21.37 2.67
CA SER A 78 30.28 -22.82 2.64
C SER A 78 29.01 -23.26 3.35
N LEU A 79 28.80 -22.74 4.57
CA LEU A 79 27.66 -23.01 5.44
C LEU A 79 26.35 -22.47 4.85
N ALA A 80 26.38 -21.34 4.15
CA ALA A 80 25.24 -20.80 3.40
C ALA A 80 24.76 -21.73 2.27
N GLY A 81 25.60 -22.68 1.85
CA GLY A 81 25.27 -23.76 0.91
C GLY A 81 24.50 -24.92 1.53
N ASP A 82 24.47 -25.06 2.86
CA ASP A 82 23.75 -26.11 3.58
C ASP A 82 22.39 -25.61 4.08
N GLU A 83 21.37 -26.47 4.07
CA GLU A 83 20.01 -26.08 4.48
C GLU A 83 19.98 -25.67 5.95
N VAL A 84 20.55 -26.46 6.85
CA VAL A 84 20.47 -26.22 8.29
C VAL A 84 21.37 -25.07 8.69
N ALA A 85 22.61 -25.05 8.21
CA ALA A 85 23.55 -23.99 8.56
C ALA A 85 23.12 -22.63 7.99
N ALA A 86 22.55 -22.59 6.77
CA ALA A 86 21.97 -21.36 6.25
C ALA A 86 20.86 -20.81 7.17
N GLU A 87 20.07 -21.66 7.83
CA GLU A 87 18.96 -21.19 8.69
C GLU A 87 19.53 -20.54 9.94
N ALA A 88 20.52 -21.19 10.53
CA ALA A 88 21.25 -20.66 11.67
C ALA A 88 21.90 -19.33 11.33
N ILE A 89 22.56 -19.20 10.16
CA ILE A 89 23.17 -17.92 9.73
C ILE A 89 22.12 -16.82 9.59
N GLU A 90 20.96 -17.10 8.98
CA GLU A 90 19.87 -16.11 8.87
C GLU A 90 19.38 -15.65 10.25
N VAL A 91 19.23 -16.58 11.21
CA VAL A 91 18.85 -16.26 12.60
C VAL A 91 19.93 -15.43 13.29
N LEU A 92 21.20 -15.83 13.20
CA LEU A 92 22.34 -15.09 13.75
C LEU A 92 22.39 -13.67 13.19
N ALA A 93 22.23 -13.52 11.87
CA ALA A 93 22.19 -12.23 11.21
C ALA A 93 21.04 -11.36 11.74
N HIS A 94 19.83 -11.92 11.90
CA HIS A 94 18.68 -11.17 12.43
C HIS A 94 18.85 -10.74 13.90
N ILE A 95 19.52 -11.54 14.73
CA ILE A 95 19.80 -11.19 16.13
C ILE A 95 20.87 -10.09 16.19
N ALA A 96 22.02 -10.30 15.56
CA ALA A 96 23.18 -9.41 15.73
C ALA A 96 23.22 -8.24 14.75
N GLY A 97 22.85 -8.45 13.49
CA GLY A 97 23.01 -7.49 12.40
C GLY A 97 22.38 -6.12 12.66
N PRO A 98 21.10 -6.01 13.08
CA PRO A 98 20.50 -4.71 13.36
C PRO A 98 21.17 -3.91 14.47
N HIS A 99 21.95 -4.57 15.33
CA HIS A 99 22.52 -3.98 16.55
C HIS A 99 24.05 -3.92 16.56
N SER A 100 24.71 -4.55 15.57
CA SER A 100 26.16 -4.54 15.42
C SER A 100 26.60 -4.44 13.97
N GLU A 101 27.36 -3.40 13.64
CA GLU A 101 28.00 -3.25 12.35
C GLU A 101 29.21 -4.19 12.23
N ILE A 102 29.93 -4.45 13.32
CA ILE A 102 31.01 -5.45 13.35
C ILE A 102 30.49 -6.82 12.92
N ALA A 103 29.38 -7.27 13.50
CA ALA A 103 28.79 -8.57 13.17
C ALA A 103 28.38 -8.66 11.69
N ILE A 104 27.72 -7.62 11.16
CA ILE A 104 27.27 -7.63 9.77
C ILE A 104 28.44 -7.54 8.78
N ARG A 105 29.53 -6.84 9.14
CA ARG A 105 30.76 -6.79 8.33
C ARG A 105 31.46 -8.14 8.28
N LYS A 106 31.55 -8.87 9.40
CA LYS A 106 32.06 -10.25 9.43
C LYS A 106 31.22 -11.17 8.54
N LEU A 107 29.90 -11.10 8.66
CA LEU A 107 28.98 -11.87 7.84
C LEU A 107 29.15 -11.57 6.34
N LEU A 108 29.22 -10.30 5.97
CA LEU A 108 29.34 -9.88 4.58
C LEU A 108 30.72 -10.22 4.00
N PHE A 109 31.79 -10.02 4.78
CA PHE A 109 33.15 -10.41 4.40
C PHE A 109 33.27 -11.92 4.13
N GLY A 110 32.63 -12.77 4.94
CA GLY A 110 32.61 -14.22 4.68
C GLY A 110 31.83 -14.64 3.42
N THR A 111 31.19 -13.70 2.72
CA THR A 111 30.52 -13.94 1.43
C THR A 111 31.28 -13.36 0.22
N THR A 112 32.28 -12.50 0.44
CA THR A 112 33.03 -11.87 -0.67
C THR A 112 33.84 -12.91 -1.42
N GLY A 113 33.91 -12.79 -2.75
CA GLY A 113 34.54 -13.77 -3.63
C GLY A 113 33.68 -15.01 -3.92
N TYR A 114 32.50 -15.13 -3.30
CA TYR A 114 31.53 -16.21 -3.51
C TYR A 114 30.11 -15.68 -3.80
N ALA A 115 29.92 -14.37 -3.95
CA ALA A 115 28.62 -13.74 -4.13
C ALA A 115 27.88 -14.27 -5.37
N LEU A 116 28.55 -14.56 -6.47
CA LEU A 116 27.94 -15.16 -7.66
C LEU A 116 27.40 -16.58 -7.38
N HIS A 117 28.20 -17.42 -6.71
CA HIS A 117 27.79 -18.76 -6.33
C HIS A 117 26.59 -18.71 -5.39
N LEU A 118 26.65 -17.88 -4.36
CA LEU A 118 25.58 -17.72 -3.38
C LEU A 118 24.31 -17.18 -4.05
N SER A 119 24.42 -16.23 -4.98
CA SER A 119 23.29 -15.65 -5.71
C SER A 119 22.51 -16.66 -6.56
N THR A 120 23.19 -17.72 -7.01
CA THR A 120 22.56 -18.81 -7.78
C THR A 120 22.17 -20.01 -6.90
N HIS A 121 22.58 -20.03 -5.64
CA HIS A 121 22.29 -21.14 -4.73
C HIS A 121 20.91 -21.02 -4.07
N ARG A 122 20.16 -22.13 -4.00
CA ARG A 122 18.78 -22.17 -3.45
C ARG A 122 18.66 -21.80 -1.96
N TYR A 123 19.74 -21.95 -1.19
CA TYR A 123 19.80 -21.53 0.22
C TYR A 123 20.70 -20.30 0.38
N GLY A 124 21.81 -20.25 -0.36
CA GLY A 124 22.82 -19.20 -0.22
C GLY A 124 22.30 -17.84 -0.65
N SER A 125 21.40 -17.81 -1.63
CA SER A 125 20.77 -16.56 -2.08
C SER A 125 19.88 -15.94 -1.02
N HIS A 126 19.24 -16.74 -0.16
CA HIS A 126 18.45 -16.26 0.98
C HIS A 126 19.36 -15.68 2.05
N VAL A 127 20.43 -16.40 2.41
CA VAL A 127 21.45 -15.92 3.36
C VAL A 127 22.04 -14.58 2.90
N LEU A 128 22.45 -14.50 1.63
CA LEU A 128 23.03 -13.29 1.06
C LEU A 128 22.02 -12.12 1.05
N GLN A 129 20.76 -12.36 0.67
CA GLN A 129 19.70 -11.33 0.78
C GLN A 129 19.54 -10.84 2.23
N THR A 130 19.46 -11.75 3.19
CA THR A 130 19.29 -11.41 4.61
C THR A 130 20.46 -10.57 5.13
N ILE A 131 21.70 -10.98 4.86
CA ILE A 131 22.90 -10.21 5.26
C ILE A 131 22.88 -8.81 4.61
N LEU A 132 22.64 -8.73 3.31
CA LEU A 132 22.58 -7.47 2.57
C LEU A 132 21.50 -6.52 3.12
N GLU A 133 20.28 -7.01 3.34
CA GLU A 133 19.16 -6.20 3.83
C GLU A 133 19.40 -5.65 5.24
N LEU A 134 20.01 -6.47 6.11
CA LEU A 134 20.37 -6.08 7.47
C LEU A 134 21.59 -5.16 7.52
N ALA A 135 22.51 -5.27 6.56
CA ALA A 135 23.64 -4.37 6.45
C ALA A 135 23.20 -2.92 6.25
N ALA A 136 22.07 -2.68 5.59
CA ALA A 136 21.61 -1.34 5.28
C ALA A 136 20.99 -0.59 6.48
N THR A 137 20.54 -1.25 7.55
CA THR A 137 19.75 -0.62 8.62
C THR A 137 20.38 -0.79 10.01
N SER A 138 20.42 0.28 10.81
CA SER A 138 20.75 0.22 12.24
C SER A 138 19.52 0.41 13.13
N HIS A 139 19.39 -0.41 14.16
CA HIS A 139 18.35 -0.32 15.20
C HIS A 139 18.89 0.15 16.56
N SER A 140 20.21 0.31 16.70
CA SER A 140 20.87 0.90 17.87
C SER A 140 21.72 2.09 17.46
N GLU A 141 21.84 3.07 18.37
CA GLU A 141 22.74 4.22 18.20
C GLU A 141 24.21 3.85 18.41
N ILE A 142 24.45 2.86 19.28
CA ILE A 142 25.76 2.27 19.55
C ILE A 142 25.87 0.88 18.92
N ASP A 143 27.09 0.48 18.54
CA ASP A 143 27.38 -0.91 18.15
C ASP A 143 27.47 -1.76 19.43
N LEU A 144 26.49 -2.66 19.62
CA LEU A 144 26.43 -3.48 20.82
C LEU A 144 27.55 -4.51 20.92
N ALA A 145 28.26 -4.84 19.82
CA ALA A 145 29.45 -5.68 19.89
C ALA A 145 30.67 -4.97 20.47
N SER A 146 30.66 -3.63 20.49
CA SER A 146 31.70 -2.80 21.12
C SER A 146 31.38 -2.49 22.58
N HIS A 147 30.27 -3.00 23.11
CA HIS A 147 29.90 -2.79 24.51
C HIS A 147 30.88 -3.50 25.45
N ARG A 148 31.18 -2.91 26.62
CA ARG A 148 32.17 -3.45 27.58
C ARG A 148 31.87 -4.87 28.09
N GLU A 149 30.58 -5.24 28.11
CA GLU A 149 30.09 -6.56 28.55
C GLU A 149 29.81 -7.51 27.37
N ALA A 150 30.08 -7.08 26.14
CA ALA A 150 30.01 -7.95 24.97
C ALA A 150 31.10 -9.03 25.04
N PRO A 151 30.87 -10.22 24.42
CA PRO A 151 31.90 -11.25 24.37
C PRO A 151 33.16 -10.73 23.65
N PRO A 152 34.36 -11.19 24.04
CA PRO A 152 35.58 -10.82 23.32
C PRO A 152 35.52 -11.38 21.90
N LEU A 153 35.51 -10.48 20.93
CA LEU A 153 35.54 -10.85 19.52
C LEU A 153 36.98 -10.75 19.01
N ASP A 154 37.37 -11.65 18.11
CA ASP A 154 38.64 -11.52 17.42
C ASP A 154 38.56 -10.30 16.46
N LEU A 155 39.03 -9.16 16.97
CA LEU A 155 39.14 -7.88 16.25
C LEU A 155 40.61 -7.51 15.97
N VAL A 156 41.55 -8.30 16.50
CA VAL A 156 42.95 -7.88 16.68
C VAL A 156 43.81 -8.21 15.46
N ASN A 157 43.37 -9.12 14.57
CA ASN A 157 44.17 -9.60 13.44
C ASN A 157 43.64 -9.26 12.04
N GLU A 158 42.46 -8.65 11.92
CA GLU A 158 41.87 -8.32 10.61
C GLU A 158 41.35 -6.87 10.62
N GLU A 159 42.00 -5.99 9.87
CA GLU A 159 41.38 -4.75 9.41
C GLU A 159 40.21 -5.14 8.48
N LEU A 160 39.04 -5.46 9.08
CA LEU A 160 37.83 -5.75 8.32
C LEU A 160 37.58 -4.57 7.36
N PRO A 161 37.25 -4.79 6.08
CA PRO A 161 36.88 -3.69 5.19
C PRO A 161 35.63 -2.98 5.69
N SER A 162 35.49 -1.69 5.38
CA SER A 162 34.28 -0.94 5.71
C SER A 162 33.05 -1.56 5.04
N LEU A 163 31.86 -1.32 5.60
CA LEU A 163 30.62 -1.84 5.00
C LEU A 163 30.45 -1.39 3.54
N ALA A 164 30.81 -0.14 3.22
CA ALA A 164 30.77 0.38 1.87
C ALA A 164 31.70 -0.41 0.93
N GLU A 165 32.94 -0.69 1.35
CA GLU A 165 33.89 -1.48 0.54
C GLU A 165 33.41 -2.90 0.29
N LEU A 166 32.85 -3.57 1.29
CA LEU A 166 32.29 -4.92 1.14
C LEU A 166 31.14 -4.96 0.12
N LEU A 167 30.24 -3.96 0.16
CA LEU A 167 29.16 -3.83 -0.81
C LEU A 167 29.69 -3.58 -2.23
N LEU A 168 30.70 -2.71 -2.37
CA LEU A 168 31.33 -2.42 -3.66
C LEU A 168 32.00 -3.67 -4.26
N GLN A 169 32.71 -4.45 -3.44
CA GLN A 169 33.32 -5.72 -3.86
C GLN A 169 32.29 -6.74 -4.36
N ILE A 170 31.15 -6.87 -3.67
CA ILE A 170 30.07 -7.75 -4.11
C ILE A 170 29.47 -7.28 -5.44
N VAL A 171 29.29 -5.98 -5.62
CA VAL A 171 28.79 -5.43 -6.90
C VAL A 171 29.79 -5.71 -8.01
N GLU A 172 31.08 -5.47 -7.79
CA GLU A 172 32.14 -5.74 -8.76
C GLU A 172 32.18 -7.22 -9.19
N GLU A 173 31.99 -8.14 -8.24
CA GLU A 173 31.91 -9.58 -8.50
C GLU A 173 30.69 -9.96 -9.36
N ILE A 174 29.54 -9.33 -9.11
CA ILE A 174 28.25 -9.68 -9.73
C ILE A 174 28.04 -9.04 -11.10
N VAL A 175 28.56 -7.82 -11.32
CA VAL A 175 28.32 -7.03 -12.54
C VAL A 175 28.58 -7.79 -13.85
N PRO A 176 29.67 -8.58 -14.00
CA PRO A 176 29.92 -9.34 -15.23
C PRO A 176 28.87 -10.40 -15.57
N PHE A 177 28.05 -10.80 -14.60
CA PHE A 177 27.09 -11.91 -14.71
C PHE A 177 25.63 -11.47 -14.60
N THR A 178 25.36 -10.16 -14.73
CA THR A 178 24.01 -9.61 -14.50
C THR A 178 22.97 -10.15 -15.47
N ASP A 179 23.35 -10.47 -16.70
CA ASP A 179 22.42 -11.01 -17.71
C ASP A 179 21.86 -12.37 -17.29
N ASP A 180 22.74 -13.26 -16.83
CA ASP A 180 22.36 -14.58 -16.30
C ASP A 180 21.60 -14.45 -14.98
N LEU A 181 22.07 -13.59 -14.08
CA LEU A 181 21.46 -13.40 -12.76
C LEU A 181 20.07 -12.75 -12.86
N ALA A 182 19.84 -11.84 -13.81
CA ALA A 182 18.56 -11.17 -14.00
C ALA A 182 17.43 -12.15 -14.31
N ILE A 183 17.72 -13.20 -15.10
CA ILE A 183 16.74 -14.24 -15.44
C ILE A 183 16.74 -15.40 -14.44
N HIS A 184 17.78 -15.53 -13.61
CA HIS A 184 17.88 -16.60 -12.62
C HIS A 184 16.83 -16.45 -11.49
N ILE A 185 16.20 -17.57 -11.12
CA ILE A 185 15.13 -17.60 -10.11
C ILE A 185 15.60 -17.16 -8.72
N CYS A 186 16.88 -17.36 -8.39
CA CYS A 186 17.48 -16.88 -7.14
C CYS A 186 18.26 -15.56 -7.35
N GLY A 187 18.94 -15.42 -8.49
CA GLY A 187 19.87 -14.32 -8.74
C GLY A 187 19.15 -12.97 -8.82
N SER A 188 17.98 -12.96 -9.47
CA SER A 188 17.14 -11.78 -9.59
C SER A 188 16.64 -11.24 -8.25
N HIS A 189 16.55 -12.09 -7.23
CA HIS A 189 16.20 -11.67 -5.87
C HIS A 189 17.38 -10.96 -5.20
N VAL A 190 18.60 -11.49 -5.31
CA VAL A 190 19.81 -10.82 -4.80
C VAL A 190 20.03 -9.47 -5.49
N LEU A 191 19.89 -9.42 -6.82
CA LEU A 191 19.98 -8.16 -7.58
C LEU A 191 18.95 -7.13 -7.10
N ARG A 192 17.73 -7.54 -6.78
CA ARG A 192 16.71 -6.63 -6.22
C ARG A 192 17.12 -6.07 -4.86
N SER A 193 17.63 -6.90 -3.96
CA SER A 193 18.11 -6.43 -2.64
C SER A 193 19.29 -5.48 -2.80
N LEU A 194 20.30 -5.81 -3.63
CA LEU A 194 21.44 -4.93 -3.91
C LEU A 194 21.01 -3.57 -4.43
N VAL A 195 20.17 -3.53 -5.47
CA VAL A 195 19.67 -2.27 -6.05
C VAL A 195 18.94 -1.45 -4.98
N CYS A 196 18.09 -2.07 -4.15
CA CYS A 196 17.38 -1.37 -3.08
C CYS A 196 18.34 -0.72 -2.06
N ILE A 197 19.35 -1.47 -1.62
CA ILE A 197 20.34 -1.01 -0.62
C ILE A 197 21.17 0.14 -1.18
N LEU A 198 21.69 0.00 -2.40
CA LEU A 198 22.45 1.07 -3.07
C LEU A 198 21.59 2.32 -3.31
N GLY A 199 20.28 2.14 -3.48
CA GLY A 199 19.31 3.24 -3.57
C GLY A 199 18.81 3.79 -2.24
N GLY A 200 19.23 3.23 -1.09
CA GLY A 200 18.82 3.67 0.25
C GLY A 200 17.33 3.46 0.54
N VAL A 201 16.73 2.45 -0.07
CA VAL A 201 15.32 2.10 0.08
C VAL A 201 15.17 0.61 0.43
N LYS A 202 14.00 0.25 0.96
CA LYS A 202 13.63 -1.16 1.20
C LYS A 202 12.25 -1.46 0.66
N VAL A 203 12.06 -2.70 0.22
CA VAL A 203 10.76 -3.21 -0.21
C VAL A 203 9.96 -3.58 1.03
N VAL A 204 8.80 -2.96 1.21
CA VAL A 204 7.85 -3.26 2.28
C VAL A 204 6.66 -4.02 1.70
N GLN A 205 6.36 -5.18 2.26
CA GLN A 205 5.12 -5.91 1.96
C GLN A 205 3.98 -5.36 2.81
N GLN A 206 2.83 -5.06 2.20
CA GLN A 206 1.67 -4.60 2.96
C GLN A 206 1.14 -5.71 3.91
N PRO A 207 0.90 -5.41 5.20
CA PRO A 207 0.27 -6.35 6.11
C PRO A 207 -1.19 -6.61 5.69
N GLY A 208 -1.55 -7.89 5.50
CA GLY A 208 -2.90 -8.31 5.05
C GLY A 208 -2.94 -9.03 3.71
N SER A 209 -1.84 -9.10 2.95
CA SER A 209 -1.68 -10.17 1.95
C SER A 209 -1.66 -11.50 2.71
N PHE A 210 -2.57 -12.43 2.39
CA PHE A 210 -2.66 -13.75 3.01
C PHE A 210 -1.28 -14.45 2.99
N GLY A 211 -0.52 -14.32 4.08
CA GLY A 211 0.82 -14.89 4.23
C GLY A 211 1.89 -14.02 4.91
N SER A 212 1.52 -13.02 5.71
CA SER A 212 2.46 -12.19 6.47
C SER A 212 2.13 -12.27 7.96
N GLN A 213 3.15 -12.55 8.80
CA GLN A 213 3.14 -13.09 10.17
C GLN A 213 3.33 -14.62 10.21
N GLY A 214 4.51 -15.07 9.77
CA GLY A 214 5.01 -16.45 9.88
C GLY A 214 6.52 -16.47 9.58
N PRO A 215 7.31 -17.35 10.22
CA PRO A 215 8.76 -17.24 10.33
C PRO A 215 9.45 -17.36 8.97
N ILE A 216 10.60 -16.68 8.83
CA ILE A 216 11.69 -16.88 7.85
C ILE A 216 11.22 -17.62 6.59
N ARG A 217 10.89 -16.86 5.53
CA ARG A 217 10.34 -17.39 4.27
C ARG A 217 11.38 -18.20 3.48
N ARG A 218 11.65 -19.40 3.94
CA ARG A 218 12.00 -20.54 3.07
C ARG A 218 10.70 -21.11 2.56
N GLY A 219 10.59 -21.31 1.25
CA GLY A 219 9.39 -21.84 0.62
C GLY A 219 9.06 -23.24 1.13
N LYS A 220 8.33 -23.35 2.26
CA LYS A 220 7.74 -24.64 2.67
C LYS A 220 6.76 -25.06 1.57
N VAL A 221 7.10 -26.17 0.92
CA VAL A 221 6.18 -26.89 0.01
C VAL A 221 4.89 -27.14 0.79
N LYS A 222 3.80 -26.47 0.39
CA LYS A 222 2.48 -26.68 1.01
C LYS A 222 2.15 -28.17 0.94
N PRO A 223 1.72 -28.83 2.05
CA PRO A 223 1.25 -30.20 1.96
C PRO A 223 0.07 -30.25 0.99
N LYS A 224 0.11 -31.19 0.04
CA LYS A 224 -0.96 -31.41 -0.95
C LYS A 224 -2.27 -31.66 -0.20
N ARG A 225 -3.11 -30.62 -0.04
CA ARG A 225 -4.52 -30.80 0.34
C ARG A 225 -5.16 -31.73 -0.69
N LYS A 226 -5.69 -32.87 -0.22
CA LYS A 226 -6.49 -33.81 -1.02
C LYS A 226 -7.56 -33.02 -1.79
N LYS A 227 -7.53 -33.12 -3.12
CA LYS A 227 -8.53 -32.52 -4.01
C LYS A 227 -9.91 -33.11 -3.68
N SER A 228 -10.81 -32.35 -3.07
CA SER A 228 -12.24 -32.60 -3.23
C SER A 228 -12.63 -32.16 -4.64
N LYS A 229 -13.26 -33.05 -5.40
CA LYS A 229 -13.81 -32.77 -6.73
C LYS A 229 -15.02 -31.85 -6.58
N SER A 230 -14.85 -30.54 -6.72
CA SER A 230 -15.91 -29.64 -7.17
C SER A 230 -15.47 -28.97 -8.47
N ALA A 231 -16.39 -28.94 -9.44
CA ALA A 231 -16.14 -28.50 -10.80
C ALA A 231 -16.08 -26.96 -10.86
N ALA A 232 -14.87 -26.43 -11.00
CA ALA A 232 -14.58 -25.13 -11.61
C ALA A 232 -13.09 -25.08 -11.99
N PRO A 233 -12.71 -25.35 -13.24
CA PRO A 233 -11.34 -25.14 -13.69
C PRO A 233 -11.14 -23.65 -14.02
N TYR A 234 -9.99 -23.10 -13.63
CA TYR A 234 -9.53 -21.71 -13.84
C TYR A 234 -10.08 -20.61 -12.92
N ALA A 235 -9.59 -20.63 -11.68
CA ALA A 235 -9.33 -19.43 -10.86
C ALA A 235 -8.27 -19.78 -9.80
N LYS A 236 -7.07 -20.16 -10.25
CA LYS A 236 -5.87 -20.02 -9.41
C LYS A 236 -5.10 -18.84 -9.95
N GLU A 237 -5.56 -17.67 -9.54
CA GLU A 237 -4.82 -16.43 -9.62
C GLU A 237 -3.44 -16.63 -8.99
N SER A 238 -2.43 -16.79 -9.85
CA SER A 238 -1.02 -16.55 -9.55
C SER A 238 -0.66 -15.09 -9.83
N SER A 239 -1.62 -14.17 -9.65
CA SER A 239 -1.38 -12.73 -9.60
C SER A 239 -0.76 -12.41 -8.23
N GLN A 240 0.50 -12.79 -8.05
CA GLN A 240 1.39 -12.04 -7.17
C GLN A 240 1.60 -10.67 -7.83
N SER A 241 0.58 -9.82 -7.80
CA SER A 241 0.70 -8.47 -8.30
C SER A 241 1.72 -7.75 -7.40
N ASN A 242 2.78 -7.22 -8.02
CA ASN A 242 3.71 -6.30 -7.37
C ASN A 242 3.00 -5.03 -6.83
N LEU A 243 1.69 -4.88 -7.06
CA LEU A 243 0.81 -3.86 -6.45
C LEU A 243 0.84 -3.84 -4.92
N HIS A 244 1.17 -4.95 -4.26
CA HIS A 244 1.17 -5.05 -2.79
C HIS A 244 2.53 -4.74 -2.14
N GLN A 245 3.53 -4.38 -2.94
CA GLN A 245 4.85 -3.98 -2.46
C GLN A 245 5.06 -2.49 -2.70
N TYR A 246 5.52 -1.77 -1.66
CA TYR A 246 5.93 -0.38 -1.80
C TYR A 246 7.35 -0.17 -1.29
N LEU A 247 8.04 0.83 -1.86
CA LEU A 247 9.36 1.21 -1.38
C LEU A 247 9.22 2.20 -0.23
N LYS A 248 10.08 2.03 0.77
CA LYS A 248 10.24 2.95 1.89
C LYS A 248 11.69 3.43 1.94
N TYR A 249 11.94 4.70 2.28
CA TYR A 249 13.30 5.12 2.61
C TYR A 249 13.78 4.43 3.89
N ILE A 250 15.08 4.12 3.93
CA ILE A 250 15.72 3.63 5.15
C ILE A 250 16.01 4.82 6.06
N SER A 251 15.39 4.86 7.24
CA SER A 251 15.50 5.99 8.19
C SER A 251 16.87 6.05 8.88
N ASN A 252 17.43 4.89 9.27
CA ASN A 252 18.72 4.74 9.95
C ASN A 252 19.69 3.98 9.05
N SER A 253 20.00 4.55 7.89
CA SER A 253 20.83 3.88 6.89
C SER A 253 22.29 3.85 7.31
N ARG A 254 22.90 2.66 7.35
CA ARG A 254 24.37 2.51 7.48
C ARG A 254 25.10 2.77 6.17
N VAL A 255 24.38 2.71 5.05
CA VAL A 255 24.91 2.97 3.70
C VAL A 255 24.52 4.38 3.27
N SER A 256 25.51 5.21 2.96
CA SER A 256 25.28 6.58 2.49
C SER A 256 25.04 6.59 0.98
N THR A 257 23.80 6.89 0.56
CA THR A 257 23.48 7.12 -0.87
C THR A 257 24.11 8.39 -1.44
N SER A 258 24.70 9.23 -0.58
CA SER A 258 25.45 10.40 -1.00
C SER A 258 26.88 10.05 -1.42
N ASP A 259 27.41 8.88 -1.00
CA ASP A 259 28.71 8.37 -1.44
C ASP A 259 28.69 8.14 -2.95
N GLU A 260 29.63 8.77 -3.64
CA GLU A 260 29.76 8.69 -5.09
C GLU A 260 30.08 7.29 -5.58
N ARG A 261 30.85 6.52 -4.82
CA ARG A 261 31.17 5.13 -5.19
C ARG A 261 29.92 4.26 -5.21
N ILE A 262 29.07 4.38 -4.17
CA ILE A 262 27.80 3.66 -4.07
C ILE A 262 26.86 4.03 -5.21
N ARG A 263 26.75 5.33 -5.53
CA ARG A 263 25.93 5.82 -6.64
C ARG A 263 26.41 5.29 -7.98
N ASN A 264 27.71 5.34 -8.23
CA ASN A 264 28.32 4.87 -9.48
C ASN A 264 28.14 3.35 -9.62
N SER A 265 28.26 2.58 -8.54
CA SER A 265 27.98 1.15 -8.55
C SER A 265 26.52 0.82 -8.85
N LEU A 266 25.56 1.60 -8.34
CA LEU A 266 24.15 1.46 -8.74
C LEU A 266 23.98 1.73 -10.24
N GLU A 267 24.58 2.80 -10.77
CA GLU A 267 24.52 3.12 -12.20
C GLU A 267 25.17 2.04 -13.07
N GLN A 268 26.32 1.51 -12.65
CA GLN A 268 27.01 0.42 -13.33
C GLN A 268 26.14 -0.84 -13.38
N LEU A 269 25.52 -1.22 -12.27
CA LEU A 269 24.62 -2.37 -12.19
C LEU A 269 23.40 -2.20 -13.10
N VAL A 270 22.80 -1.01 -13.11
CA VAL A 270 21.67 -0.69 -14.01
C VAL A 270 22.11 -0.73 -15.48
N SER A 271 23.24 -0.13 -15.80
CA SER A 271 23.85 -0.15 -17.14
C SER A 271 24.09 -1.58 -17.62
N ALA A 272 24.62 -2.44 -16.77
CA ALA A 272 24.87 -3.84 -17.10
C ALA A 272 23.58 -4.59 -17.44
N ILE A 273 22.50 -4.38 -16.67
CA ILE A 273 21.21 -5.06 -16.87
C ILE A 273 20.42 -4.50 -18.07
N SER A 274 20.52 -3.21 -18.35
CA SER A 274 19.59 -2.51 -19.27
C SER A 274 20.27 -1.75 -20.41
N GLY A 275 21.58 -1.88 -20.57
CA GLY A 275 22.40 -1.11 -21.51
C GLY A 275 22.51 0.37 -21.13
N ASN A 276 22.96 1.22 -22.05
CA ASN A 276 23.09 2.68 -21.81
C ASN A 276 22.33 3.56 -22.80
N GLN A 277 21.75 2.96 -23.82
CA GLN A 277 21.13 3.68 -24.93
C GLN A 277 19.80 3.03 -25.29
N VAL A 278 18.90 3.83 -25.84
CA VAL A 278 17.68 3.33 -26.47
C VAL A 278 18.08 2.57 -27.73
N ARG A 279 17.63 1.32 -27.84
CA ARG A 279 17.85 0.45 -29.00
C ARG A 279 16.51 0.05 -29.60
N GLU A 280 16.56 -0.55 -30.78
CA GLU A 280 15.40 -1.23 -31.34
C GLU A 280 14.92 -2.37 -30.42
N PRO A 281 13.66 -2.81 -30.54
CA PRO A 281 13.11 -3.86 -29.68
C PRO A 281 13.96 -5.12 -29.72
N GLY A 282 14.30 -5.66 -28.55
CA GLY A 282 15.18 -6.82 -28.44
C GLY A 282 15.27 -7.36 -27.02
N ASP A 283 16.49 -7.69 -26.58
CA ASP A 283 16.74 -8.41 -25.33
C ASP A 283 16.13 -7.74 -24.10
N LEU A 284 16.16 -6.41 -23.99
CA LEU A 284 15.57 -5.70 -22.86
C LEU A 284 14.05 -5.87 -22.79
N GLN A 285 13.35 -5.91 -23.92
CA GLN A 285 11.92 -6.21 -23.97
C GLN A 285 11.64 -7.68 -23.66
N HIS A 286 12.54 -8.60 -24.03
CA HIS A 286 12.46 -10.00 -23.59
C HIS A 286 12.64 -10.13 -22.07
N LEU A 287 13.57 -9.40 -21.47
CA LEU A 287 13.74 -9.31 -20.02
C LEU A 287 12.49 -8.71 -19.35
N ALA A 288 11.90 -7.69 -19.95
CA ALA A 288 10.65 -7.08 -19.47
C ALA A 288 9.48 -8.08 -19.41
N CYS A 289 9.51 -9.12 -20.24
CA CYS A 289 8.52 -10.21 -20.27
C CYS A 289 8.97 -11.48 -19.52
N ASN A 290 10.13 -11.48 -18.86
CA ASN A 290 10.68 -12.64 -18.15
C ASN A 290 10.20 -12.72 -16.68
N ALA A 291 9.97 -13.94 -16.18
CA ALA A 291 9.45 -14.19 -14.81
C ALA A 291 10.30 -13.62 -13.68
N SER A 292 11.62 -13.62 -13.85
CA SER A 292 12.59 -13.16 -12.85
C SER A 292 13.04 -11.72 -13.13
N ALA A 293 13.33 -11.40 -14.39
CA ALA A 293 13.89 -10.10 -14.76
C ALA A 293 12.85 -8.96 -14.75
N SER A 294 11.58 -9.24 -15.06
CA SER A 294 10.53 -8.22 -15.07
C SER A 294 10.31 -7.58 -13.68
N PRO A 295 10.14 -8.35 -12.58
CA PRO A 295 10.13 -7.78 -11.23
C PRO A 295 11.41 -7.00 -10.88
N LEU A 296 12.58 -7.44 -11.34
CA LEU A 296 13.84 -6.73 -11.15
C LEU A 296 13.83 -5.36 -11.84
N LEU A 297 13.41 -5.29 -13.12
CA LEU A 297 13.30 -4.03 -13.87
C LEU A 297 12.29 -3.07 -13.22
N ILE A 298 11.17 -3.57 -12.69
CA ILE A 298 10.21 -2.77 -11.91
C ILE A 298 10.88 -2.19 -10.65
N VAL A 299 11.63 -3.01 -9.90
CA VAL A 299 12.35 -2.55 -8.72
C VAL A 299 13.40 -1.51 -9.08
N ILE A 300 14.21 -1.74 -10.13
CA ILE A 300 15.20 -0.77 -10.60
C ILE A 300 14.54 0.57 -10.94
N LEU A 301 13.47 0.55 -11.74
CA LEU A 301 12.78 1.78 -12.13
C LEU A 301 12.26 2.56 -10.90
N ARG A 302 11.68 1.84 -9.93
CA ARG A 302 11.20 2.46 -8.68
C ARG A 302 12.35 2.99 -7.84
N VAL A 303 13.42 2.20 -7.65
CA VAL A 303 14.59 2.61 -6.88
C VAL A 303 15.21 3.87 -7.47
N LEU A 304 15.47 3.90 -8.78
CA LEU A 304 16.02 5.08 -9.46
C LEU A 304 15.10 6.30 -9.29
N THR A 305 13.77 6.08 -9.27
CA THR A 305 12.80 7.16 -9.04
C THR A 305 12.89 7.72 -7.62
N TYR A 306 13.07 6.87 -6.60
CA TYR A 306 13.27 7.30 -5.22
C TYR A 306 14.64 7.93 -5.00
N SER A 307 15.71 7.37 -5.57
CA SER A 307 17.07 7.92 -5.47
C SER A 307 17.18 9.33 -6.06
N ALA A 308 16.48 9.59 -7.17
CA ALA A 308 16.45 10.90 -7.81
C ALA A 308 15.48 11.90 -7.14
N ALA A 309 14.64 11.47 -6.19
CA ALA A 309 13.68 12.34 -5.54
C ALA A 309 14.39 13.29 -4.54
N VAL A 310 14.37 14.59 -4.83
CA VAL A 310 14.99 15.63 -4.00
C VAL A 310 13.93 16.45 -3.24
N GLY A 311 14.32 17.04 -2.10
CA GLY A 311 13.57 18.10 -1.41
C GLY A 311 12.17 17.68 -0.92
N GLU A 312 11.16 18.50 -1.23
CA GLU A 312 9.77 18.28 -0.77
C GLU A 312 9.18 16.91 -1.12
N CYS A 313 9.64 16.27 -2.20
CA CYS A 313 9.14 14.96 -2.62
C CYS A 313 9.59 13.86 -1.64
N LYS A 314 10.87 13.87 -1.28
CA LYS A 314 11.46 12.99 -0.26
C LYS A 314 10.86 13.26 1.12
N THR A 315 10.65 14.54 1.47
CA THR A 315 10.00 14.92 2.74
C THR A 315 8.53 14.51 2.78
N LYS A 316 7.76 14.64 1.68
CA LYS A 316 6.37 14.18 1.63
C LYS A 316 6.27 12.66 1.75
N ALA A 317 7.14 11.92 1.05
CA ALA A 317 7.20 10.47 1.16
C ALA A 317 7.54 10.04 2.60
N ARG A 318 8.56 10.65 3.23
CA ARG A 318 8.90 10.41 4.64
C ARG A 318 7.78 10.83 5.62
N ASN A 319 7.12 11.97 5.40
CA ASN A 319 6.02 12.43 6.27
C ASN A 319 4.76 11.57 6.12
N LEU A 320 4.48 11.04 4.92
CA LEU A 320 3.42 10.04 4.71
C LEU A 320 3.69 8.78 5.54
N GLU A 321 4.97 8.41 5.70
CA GLU A 321 5.41 7.27 6.53
C GLU A 321 5.38 7.57 8.05
N GLU A 322 5.78 8.78 8.47
CA GLU A 322 5.87 9.19 9.90
C GLU A 322 4.53 9.64 10.50
N SER A 323 3.58 10.08 9.68
CA SER A 323 2.32 10.68 10.17
C SER A 323 1.46 9.77 11.03
N GLY A 324 1.80 8.47 11.19
CA GLY A 324 1.32 7.60 12.28
C GLY A 324 -0.18 7.37 12.38
N SER A 325 -1.00 8.11 11.62
CA SER A 325 -2.40 7.81 11.48
C SER A 325 -2.45 6.47 10.79
N GLU A 326 -3.08 5.51 11.44
CA GLU A 326 -3.40 4.19 10.95
C GLU A 326 -4.32 4.23 9.71
N ARG A 327 -4.07 5.10 8.74
CA ARG A 327 -4.34 4.78 7.34
C ARG A 327 -3.34 3.72 6.91
N ARG A 328 -3.40 2.55 7.57
CA ARG A 328 -3.02 1.28 6.93
C ARG A 328 -3.66 1.35 5.57
N VAL A 329 -2.85 1.26 4.52
CA VAL A 329 -3.35 1.21 3.15
C VAL A 329 -4.46 0.19 3.13
N ASP A 330 -5.69 0.65 2.94
CA ASP A 330 -6.83 -0.26 3.01
C ASP A 330 -6.84 -1.06 1.71
N HIS A 331 -6.24 -2.25 1.78
CA HIS A 331 -6.13 -3.16 0.65
C HIS A 331 -7.51 -3.50 0.06
N HIS A 332 -8.57 -3.45 0.86
CA HIS A 332 -9.95 -3.61 0.41
C HIS A 332 -10.33 -2.55 -0.62
N LEU A 333 -9.80 -1.32 -0.51
CA LEU A 333 -10.05 -0.23 -1.47
C LEU A 333 -9.12 -0.29 -2.68
N SER A 334 -7.90 -0.82 -2.53
CA SER A 334 -6.89 -0.90 -3.61
C SER A 334 -6.63 0.45 -4.32
N ILE A 335 -6.70 1.54 -3.56
CA ILE A 335 -6.29 2.87 -3.98
C ILE A 335 -4.76 2.88 -4.12
N LEU A 336 -4.27 3.36 -5.26
CA LEU A 336 -2.84 3.44 -5.52
C LEU A 336 -2.18 4.39 -4.50
N GLN A 337 -1.09 3.93 -3.89
CA GLN A 337 -0.32 4.77 -2.98
C GLN A 337 0.40 5.87 -3.77
N PRO A 338 0.46 7.10 -3.23
CA PRO A 338 1.29 8.14 -3.82
C PRO A 338 2.76 7.72 -3.81
N GLU A 339 3.39 7.72 -4.97
CA GLU A 339 4.82 7.47 -5.16
C GLU A 339 5.47 8.70 -5.81
N PRO A 340 6.79 8.93 -5.59
CA PRO A 340 7.51 9.93 -6.37
C PRO A 340 7.43 9.60 -7.87
N LYS A 341 7.40 10.65 -8.69
CA LYS A 341 7.52 10.53 -10.15
C LYS A 341 8.96 10.81 -10.56
N PHE A 342 9.43 10.13 -11.61
CA PHE A 342 10.75 10.41 -12.16
C PHE A 342 10.76 11.74 -12.92
N VAL A 343 11.90 12.43 -12.84
CA VAL A 343 12.13 13.72 -13.51
C VAL A 343 12.68 13.47 -14.91
N ALA A 344 12.34 14.34 -15.86
CA ALA A 344 12.93 14.30 -17.20
C ALA A 344 14.47 14.33 -17.13
N GLY A 345 15.11 13.50 -17.94
CA GLY A 345 16.57 13.29 -17.98
C GLY A 345 17.16 12.43 -16.85
N SER A 346 16.39 12.08 -15.81
CA SER A 346 16.88 11.20 -14.74
C SER A 346 17.17 9.77 -15.23
N GLN A 347 17.96 9.01 -14.47
CA GLN A 347 18.24 7.59 -14.77
C GLN A 347 16.95 6.75 -14.88
N ALA A 348 15.95 7.02 -14.04
CA ALA A 348 14.64 6.37 -14.11
C ALA A 348 13.91 6.70 -15.43
N HIS A 349 13.93 7.96 -15.85
CA HIS A 349 13.35 8.36 -17.14
C HIS A 349 14.08 7.71 -18.32
N ASN A 350 15.41 7.65 -18.28
CA ASN A 350 16.21 7.02 -19.32
C ASN A 350 15.99 5.49 -19.36
N LEU A 351 15.78 4.84 -18.21
CA LEU A 351 15.37 3.45 -18.17
C LEU A 351 13.97 3.25 -18.77
N ALA A 352 13.00 4.09 -18.42
CA ALA A 352 11.66 4.02 -19.00
C ALA A 352 11.69 4.19 -20.52
N LYS A 353 12.53 5.10 -21.04
CA LYS A 353 12.74 5.25 -22.48
C LYS A 353 13.32 3.99 -23.13
N ARG A 354 14.32 3.36 -22.51
CA ARG A 354 14.90 2.11 -23.02
C ARG A 354 13.90 0.96 -23.03
N LEU A 355 13.11 0.83 -21.96
CA LEU A 355 12.05 -0.18 -21.87
C LEU A 355 10.97 -0.02 -22.94
N LEU A 356 10.63 1.22 -23.30
CA LEU A 356 9.63 1.54 -24.32
C LEU A 356 10.21 1.74 -25.74
N CYS A 357 11.52 1.54 -25.94
CA CYS A 357 12.21 1.89 -27.19
C CYS A 357 11.92 3.34 -27.66
N TRP A 358 11.84 4.27 -26.71
CA TRP A 358 11.41 5.65 -26.92
C TRP A 358 12.52 6.53 -27.48
N GLN A 359 12.35 7.06 -28.67
CA GLN A 359 13.34 7.87 -29.38
C GLN A 359 13.22 9.36 -29.01
N ASP A 360 14.34 10.08 -28.95
CA ASP A 360 14.36 11.52 -28.64
C ASP A 360 13.94 12.41 -29.82
N SER A 361 13.86 11.85 -31.04
CA SER A 361 13.49 12.57 -32.24
C SER A 361 12.02 13.00 -32.24
N THR A 362 11.76 14.21 -32.73
CA THR A 362 10.44 14.86 -32.77
C THR A 362 9.53 14.40 -33.90
N SER A 363 9.99 13.55 -34.82
CA SER A 363 9.29 13.35 -36.11
C SER A 363 8.48 12.06 -36.25
N GLU A 364 8.58 11.08 -35.36
CA GLU A 364 7.64 9.95 -35.16
C GLU A 364 8.31 8.91 -34.25
N GLN A 365 7.55 8.26 -33.36
CA GLN A 365 8.07 7.17 -32.54
C GLN A 365 8.02 5.86 -33.33
N LYS A 366 9.15 5.43 -33.91
CA LYS A 366 9.20 4.25 -34.80
C LYS A 366 8.78 2.96 -34.11
N TRP A 367 9.22 2.74 -32.87
CA TRP A 367 9.08 1.45 -32.17
C TRP A 367 8.13 1.49 -30.98
N ALA A 368 8.02 2.64 -30.31
CA ALA A 368 7.30 2.74 -29.05
C ALA A 368 5.82 2.32 -29.14
N PRO A 369 5.04 2.65 -30.20
CA PRO A 369 3.65 2.18 -30.31
C PRO A 369 3.52 0.65 -30.23
N ASP A 370 4.31 -0.08 -31.04
CA ASP A 370 4.26 -1.54 -31.10
C ASP A 370 4.80 -2.19 -29.81
N VAL A 371 5.85 -1.60 -29.21
CA VAL A 371 6.39 -2.06 -27.93
C VAL A 371 5.38 -1.86 -26.80
N ILE A 372 4.72 -0.70 -26.74
CA ILE A 372 3.66 -0.43 -25.75
C ILE A 372 2.52 -1.43 -25.93
N TYR A 373 2.06 -1.65 -27.16
CA TYR A 373 1.01 -2.61 -27.46
C TYR A 373 1.42 -4.04 -27.04
N GLY A 374 2.60 -4.50 -27.46
CA GLY A 374 3.12 -5.82 -27.13
C GLY A 374 3.33 -6.05 -25.63
N LEU A 375 3.92 -5.07 -24.92
CA LEU A 375 4.07 -5.14 -23.47
C LEU A 375 2.71 -5.16 -22.77
N SER A 376 1.73 -4.39 -23.25
CA SER A 376 0.39 -4.38 -22.63
C SER A 376 -0.29 -5.74 -22.65
N GLY A 377 -0.06 -6.53 -23.71
CA GLY A 377 -0.65 -7.86 -23.91
C GLY A 377 0.08 -8.99 -23.18
N GLU A 378 1.33 -8.78 -22.77
CA GLU A 378 2.13 -9.77 -22.07
C GLU A 378 1.97 -9.65 -20.54
N THR A 379 1.81 -10.79 -19.85
CA THR A 379 1.44 -10.81 -18.42
C THR A 379 2.43 -10.07 -17.53
N ARG A 380 3.73 -10.12 -17.84
CA ARG A 380 4.80 -9.47 -17.07
C ARG A 380 5.16 -8.11 -17.65
N GLY A 381 5.15 -7.97 -18.97
CA GLY A 381 5.32 -6.71 -19.67
C GLY A 381 4.28 -5.66 -19.25
N SER A 382 3.04 -6.09 -19.03
CA SER A 382 1.94 -5.19 -18.63
C SER A 382 2.23 -4.55 -17.27
N HIS A 383 2.80 -5.28 -16.31
CA HIS A 383 3.18 -4.73 -15.01
C HIS A 383 4.30 -3.68 -15.09
N ILE A 384 5.22 -3.81 -16.05
CA ILE A 384 6.21 -2.76 -16.32
C ILE A 384 5.50 -1.51 -16.82
N LEU A 385 4.60 -1.66 -17.79
CA LEU A 385 3.87 -0.53 -18.36
C LEU A 385 2.97 0.17 -17.32
N GLU A 386 2.27 -0.60 -16.47
CA GLU A 386 1.54 -0.07 -15.31
C GLU A 386 2.44 0.75 -14.37
N THR A 387 3.67 0.26 -14.13
CA THR A 387 4.66 0.96 -13.29
C THR A 387 5.15 2.24 -13.96
N VAL A 388 5.45 2.21 -15.26
CA VAL A 388 5.87 3.39 -16.02
C VAL A 388 4.77 4.46 -16.01
N LEU A 389 3.50 4.09 -16.24
CA LEU A 389 2.36 5.01 -16.17
C LEU A 389 2.21 5.66 -14.80
N ARG A 390 2.49 4.92 -13.72
CA ARG A 390 2.41 5.45 -12.35
C ARG A 390 3.52 6.45 -12.05
N LEU A 391 4.75 6.15 -12.46
CA LEU A 391 5.95 6.90 -12.05
C LEU A 391 6.37 7.99 -13.03
N SER A 392 5.79 8.05 -14.23
CA SER A 392 6.18 9.04 -15.22
C SER A 392 5.85 10.48 -14.82
N SER A 393 6.71 11.41 -15.28
CA SER A 393 6.38 12.84 -15.27
C SER A 393 5.08 13.09 -16.04
N ASP A 394 4.42 14.21 -15.79
CA ASP A 394 3.11 14.48 -16.39
C ASP A 394 3.20 14.62 -17.92
N GLU A 395 4.31 15.17 -18.42
CA GLU A 395 4.58 15.32 -19.85
C GLU A 395 4.84 13.97 -20.51
N PHE A 396 5.72 13.15 -19.92
CA PHE A 396 6.03 11.83 -20.49
C PHE A 396 4.82 10.89 -20.42
N TYR A 397 4.01 10.99 -19.36
CA TYR A 397 2.74 10.29 -19.24
C TYR A 397 1.79 10.64 -20.40
N GLU A 398 1.62 11.93 -20.70
CA GLU A 398 0.78 12.38 -21.80
C GLU A 398 1.26 11.83 -23.15
N SER A 399 2.57 11.85 -23.40
CA SER A 399 3.14 11.26 -24.61
C SER A 399 2.89 9.75 -24.69
N ILE A 400 3.01 8.99 -23.59
CA ILE A 400 2.70 7.55 -23.57
C ILE A 400 1.22 7.31 -23.92
N LEU A 401 0.30 8.15 -23.42
CA LEU A 401 -1.13 8.02 -23.72
C LEU A 401 -1.44 8.19 -25.21
N GLU A 402 -0.77 9.14 -25.85
CA GLU A 402 -0.92 9.42 -27.28
C GLU A 402 -0.26 8.34 -28.14
N VAL A 403 1.03 8.08 -27.93
CA VAL A 403 1.83 7.14 -28.72
C VAL A 403 1.36 5.69 -28.54
N GLY A 404 0.90 5.34 -27.34
CA GLY A 404 0.32 4.02 -27.05
C GLY A 404 -1.10 3.82 -27.56
N GLY A 405 -1.72 4.84 -28.17
CA GLY A 405 -3.07 4.74 -28.72
C GLY A 405 -4.18 4.60 -27.67
N PHE A 406 -3.91 4.83 -26.39
CA PHE A 406 -4.87 4.63 -25.30
C PHE A 406 -6.10 5.56 -25.37
N LEU A 407 -6.00 6.64 -26.14
CA LEU A 407 -7.04 7.64 -26.34
C LEU A 407 -7.80 7.47 -27.68
N SER A 408 -7.51 6.41 -28.44
CA SER A 408 -8.28 6.03 -29.63
C SER A 408 -9.42 5.10 -29.25
N LYS A 409 -10.62 5.33 -29.81
CA LYS A 409 -11.81 4.48 -29.54
C LYS A 409 -11.58 3.03 -29.93
N GLN A 410 -10.96 2.81 -31.08
CA GLN A 410 -10.67 1.47 -31.59
C GLN A 410 -9.62 0.76 -30.72
N SER A 411 -8.46 1.39 -30.51
CA SER A 411 -7.36 0.77 -29.75
C SER A 411 -7.74 0.57 -28.28
N LEU A 412 -8.47 1.51 -27.66
CA LEU A 412 -8.95 1.32 -26.29
C LEU A 412 -9.86 0.09 -26.17
N GLN A 413 -10.77 -0.11 -27.14
CA GLN A 413 -11.63 -1.29 -27.15
C GLN A 413 -10.80 -2.57 -27.19
N GLU A 414 -9.81 -2.67 -28.07
CA GLU A 414 -8.89 -3.82 -28.13
C GLU A 414 -8.19 -4.07 -26.78
N PHE A 415 -7.66 -3.02 -26.14
CA PHE A 415 -7.02 -3.17 -24.83
C PHE A 415 -8.00 -3.60 -23.73
N VAL A 416 -9.23 -3.08 -23.72
CA VAL A 416 -10.25 -3.45 -22.73
C VAL A 416 -10.74 -4.88 -22.94
N GLU A 417 -10.86 -5.34 -24.18
CA GLU A 417 -11.29 -6.70 -24.51
C GLU A 417 -10.19 -7.73 -24.22
N HIS A 418 -8.91 -7.34 -24.25
CA HIS A 418 -7.78 -8.23 -23.96
C HIS A 418 -7.67 -8.63 -22.48
N ASP A 419 -7.39 -9.91 -22.20
CA ASP A 419 -7.35 -10.47 -20.82
C ASP A 419 -6.23 -9.91 -19.94
N VAL A 420 -5.18 -9.36 -20.55
CA VAL A 420 -4.04 -8.73 -19.87
C VAL A 420 -4.09 -7.20 -19.97
N SER A 421 -4.09 -6.63 -21.17
CA SER A 421 -4.04 -5.17 -21.39
C SER A 421 -5.13 -4.37 -20.69
N ASN A 422 -6.27 -4.97 -20.33
CA ASN A 422 -7.30 -4.28 -19.55
C ASN A 422 -6.76 -3.78 -18.20
N PHE A 423 -5.77 -4.44 -17.59
CA PHE A 423 -5.13 -3.98 -16.36
C PHE A 423 -4.27 -2.73 -16.59
N VAL A 424 -3.66 -2.59 -17.77
CA VAL A 424 -2.97 -1.36 -18.16
C VAL A 424 -3.94 -0.19 -18.28
N ILE A 425 -5.14 -0.43 -18.84
CA ILE A 425 -6.20 0.61 -18.90
C ILE A 425 -6.69 0.97 -17.51
N GLN A 426 -6.87 -0.01 -16.62
CA GLN A 426 -7.20 0.24 -15.22
C GLN A 426 -6.15 1.12 -14.55
N SER A 427 -4.86 0.83 -14.76
CA SER A 427 -3.76 1.65 -14.26
C SER A 427 -3.76 3.05 -14.86
N ALA A 428 -3.97 3.20 -16.18
CA ALA A 428 -4.07 4.50 -16.84
C ALA A 428 -5.21 5.36 -16.24
N LEU A 429 -6.41 4.80 -16.05
CA LEU A 429 -7.53 5.47 -15.40
C LEU A 429 -7.20 5.87 -13.95
N ALA A 430 -6.56 4.97 -13.20
CA ALA A 430 -6.13 5.21 -11.82
C ALA A 430 -5.04 6.30 -11.73
N THR A 431 -4.31 6.57 -12.80
CA THR A 431 -3.17 7.50 -12.78
C THR A 431 -3.41 8.80 -13.55
N ILE A 432 -4.61 9.09 -14.08
CA ILE A 432 -4.89 10.37 -14.76
C ILE A 432 -4.42 11.60 -13.96
N ARG A 433 -3.75 12.54 -14.65
CA ARG A 433 -3.04 13.68 -14.03
C ARG A 433 -3.91 14.92 -13.88
N ASN A 434 -4.81 15.15 -14.82
CA ASN A 434 -5.62 16.37 -14.86
C ASN A 434 -7.02 16.12 -15.45
N GLU A 435 -7.90 17.11 -15.28
CA GLU A 435 -9.29 17.02 -15.67
C GLU A 435 -9.49 16.89 -17.19
N LYS A 436 -8.68 17.57 -18.02
CA LYS A 436 -8.75 17.44 -19.48
C LYS A 436 -8.47 16.01 -19.95
N GLN A 437 -7.46 15.37 -19.37
CA GLN A 437 -7.18 13.96 -19.63
C GLN A 437 -8.34 13.06 -19.18
N ALA A 438 -8.97 13.37 -18.05
CA ALA A 438 -10.12 12.63 -17.52
C ALA A 438 -11.35 12.74 -18.45
N GLU A 439 -11.63 13.93 -18.97
CA GLU A 439 -12.68 14.18 -19.97
C GLU A 439 -12.45 13.36 -21.23
N LYS A 440 -11.23 13.41 -21.77
CA LYS A 440 -10.87 12.65 -22.98
C LYS A 440 -10.97 11.14 -22.76
N PHE A 441 -10.50 10.62 -21.62
CA PHE A 441 -10.66 9.20 -21.29
C PHE A 441 -12.13 8.80 -21.13
N LEU A 442 -12.94 9.63 -20.47
CA LEU A 442 -14.38 9.36 -20.34
C LEU A 442 -15.05 9.27 -21.72
N GLU A 443 -14.71 10.15 -22.67
CA GLU A 443 -15.27 10.10 -24.02
C GLU A 443 -15.00 8.76 -24.73
N VAL A 444 -13.80 8.22 -24.56
CA VAL A 444 -13.36 7.00 -25.26
C VAL A 444 -13.85 5.74 -24.53
N VAL A 445 -13.92 5.75 -23.20
CA VAL A 445 -14.43 4.62 -22.38
C VAL A 445 -15.96 4.55 -22.39
N ALA A 446 -16.66 5.69 -22.50
CA ALA A 446 -18.12 5.75 -22.37
C ALA A 446 -18.88 4.77 -23.28
N PRO A 447 -18.55 4.58 -24.57
CA PRO A 447 -19.21 3.60 -25.43
C PRO A 447 -19.22 2.18 -24.86
N LEU A 448 -18.14 1.75 -24.20
CA LEU A 448 -17.99 0.42 -23.59
C LEU A 448 -18.77 0.27 -22.28
N VAL A 449 -19.09 1.38 -21.62
CA VAL A 449 -19.98 1.41 -20.46
C VAL A 449 -21.43 1.42 -20.92
N VAL A 450 -21.79 2.31 -21.86
CA VAL A 450 -23.14 2.46 -22.40
C VAL A 450 -23.62 1.17 -23.08
N ASN A 451 -22.78 0.49 -23.85
CA ASN A 451 -23.17 -0.79 -24.48
C ASN A 451 -23.27 -1.97 -23.48
N GLY A 452 -22.97 -1.72 -22.19
CA GLY A 452 -23.00 -2.68 -21.10
C GLY A 452 -21.78 -3.61 -21.04
N TYR A 453 -20.76 -3.44 -21.88
CA TYR A 453 -19.65 -4.38 -22.00
C TYR A 453 -18.85 -4.51 -20.69
N VAL A 454 -18.55 -3.39 -20.02
CA VAL A 454 -17.82 -3.41 -18.74
C VAL A 454 -18.73 -3.63 -17.51
N ILE A 455 -20.05 -3.71 -17.71
CA ILE A 455 -21.05 -3.91 -16.65
C ILE A 455 -21.43 -5.38 -16.51
N ARG A 456 -21.63 -6.08 -17.63
CA ARG A 456 -22.03 -7.50 -17.63
C ARG A 456 -20.95 -8.34 -16.95
N GLY A 457 -21.35 -9.09 -15.92
CA GLY A 457 -20.42 -9.93 -15.15
C GLY A 457 -19.74 -11.02 -15.99
N SER A 458 -20.38 -11.47 -17.07
CA SER A 458 -19.84 -12.46 -18.02
C SER A 458 -18.53 -12.00 -18.67
N ASN A 459 -18.36 -10.70 -18.89
CA ASN A 459 -17.21 -10.16 -19.61
C ASN A 459 -16.00 -9.94 -18.69
N ARG A 460 -16.18 -10.00 -17.37
CA ARG A 460 -15.10 -9.83 -16.37
C ARG A 460 -14.28 -8.53 -16.55
N ARG A 461 -14.94 -7.43 -16.96
CA ARG A 461 -14.30 -6.11 -17.16
C ARG A 461 -14.75 -5.01 -16.19
N ARG A 462 -15.44 -5.37 -15.10
CA ARG A 462 -15.91 -4.42 -14.07
C ARG A 462 -14.79 -3.62 -13.39
N GLY A 463 -13.53 -4.09 -13.44
CA GLY A 463 -12.37 -3.32 -12.97
C GLY A 463 -12.20 -1.99 -13.70
N ILE A 464 -12.57 -1.92 -14.98
CA ILE A 464 -12.56 -0.67 -15.78
C ILE A 464 -13.61 0.32 -15.24
N LEU A 465 -14.83 -0.17 -14.97
CA LEU A 465 -15.89 0.65 -14.36
C LEU A 465 -15.46 1.19 -12.99
N TRP A 466 -14.85 0.35 -12.16
CA TRP A 466 -14.30 0.76 -10.88
C TRP A 466 -13.27 1.90 -11.05
N ARG A 467 -12.23 1.71 -11.87
CA ARG A 467 -11.19 2.74 -12.05
C ARG A 467 -11.71 4.00 -12.73
N LEU A 468 -12.73 3.91 -13.58
CA LEU A 468 -13.43 5.06 -14.13
C LEU A 468 -14.11 5.88 -13.03
N THR A 469 -14.82 5.22 -12.09
CA THR A 469 -15.45 5.92 -10.97
C THR A 469 -14.43 6.49 -9.98
N GLU A 470 -13.31 5.81 -9.74
CA GLU A 470 -12.21 6.36 -8.94
C GLU A 470 -11.61 7.61 -9.58
N MET A 471 -11.40 7.58 -10.90
CA MET A 471 -10.97 8.77 -11.65
C MET A 471 -11.98 9.91 -11.49
N ALA A 472 -13.27 9.65 -11.71
CA ALA A 472 -14.32 10.66 -11.58
C ALA A 472 -14.46 11.22 -10.15
N ALA A 473 -14.18 10.41 -9.11
CA ALA A 473 -14.16 10.90 -7.73
C ALA A 473 -13.06 11.96 -7.50
N ARG A 474 -11.96 11.94 -8.26
CA ARG A 474 -10.87 12.93 -8.17
C ARG A 474 -11.13 14.21 -8.98
N PHE A 475 -11.98 14.14 -10.02
CA PHE A 475 -12.23 15.24 -10.95
C PHE A 475 -13.72 15.60 -10.99
N PRO A 476 -14.18 16.60 -10.21
CA PRO A 476 -15.59 16.94 -10.08
C PRO A 476 -16.33 17.22 -11.39
N GLY A 477 -15.67 17.82 -12.40
CA GLY A 477 -16.32 18.20 -13.67
C GLY A 477 -16.86 17.02 -14.47
N ILE A 478 -16.31 15.81 -14.30
CA ILE A 478 -16.74 14.62 -15.04
C ILE A 478 -17.74 13.73 -14.29
N GLN A 479 -18.05 14.02 -13.03
CA GLN A 479 -18.91 13.17 -12.19
C GLN A 479 -20.31 13.01 -12.78
N LYS A 480 -20.95 14.12 -13.17
CA LYS A 480 -22.30 14.10 -13.76
C LYS A 480 -22.36 13.25 -15.04
N ALA A 481 -21.39 13.42 -15.93
CA ALA A 481 -21.31 12.67 -17.18
C ALA A 481 -21.06 11.17 -16.92
N THR A 482 -20.19 10.86 -15.95
CA THR A 482 -19.92 9.48 -15.51
C THR A 482 -21.20 8.80 -15.01
N LEU A 483 -22.00 9.45 -14.14
CA LEU A 483 -23.26 8.88 -13.64
C LEU A 483 -24.25 8.60 -14.78
N LYS A 484 -24.36 9.54 -15.73
CA LYS A 484 -25.24 9.37 -16.90
C LYS A 484 -24.88 8.09 -17.68
N VAL A 485 -23.59 7.95 -18.02
CA VAL A 485 -23.07 6.81 -18.78
C VAL A 485 -23.26 5.49 -18.03
N ILE A 486 -23.06 5.46 -16.71
CA ILE A 486 -23.30 4.27 -15.88
C ILE A 486 -24.78 3.88 -15.91
N ARG A 487 -25.70 4.83 -15.71
CA ARG A 487 -27.15 4.56 -15.74
C ARG A 487 -27.58 3.97 -17.06
N GLU A 488 -27.17 4.58 -18.18
CA GLU A 488 -27.47 4.09 -19.53
C GLU A 488 -26.93 2.67 -19.74
N GLY A 489 -25.69 2.42 -19.31
CA GLY A 489 -25.05 1.12 -19.39
C GLY A 489 -25.79 0.01 -18.64
N PHE A 490 -26.28 0.27 -17.43
CA PHE A 490 -27.02 -0.72 -16.64
C PHE A 490 -28.39 -1.04 -17.26
N VAL A 491 -29.03 -0.04 -17.89
CA VAL A 491 -30.28 -0.24 -18.63
C VAL A 491 -30.04 -1.10 -19.87
N ILE A 492 -29.03 -0.78 -20.68
CA ILE A 492 -28.69 -1.53 -21.90
C ILE A 492 -28.17 -2.93 -21.59
N ALA A 493 -27.48 -3.12 -20.47
CA ALA A 493 -27.07 -4.44 -19.99
C ALA A 493 -28.27 -5.33 -19.61
N GLY A 494 -29.48 -4.78 -19.47
CA GLY A 494 -30.67 -5.49 -19.01
C GLY A 494 -30.66 -5.78 -17.50
N GLU A 495 -29.71 -5.19 -16.77
CA GLU A 495 -29.56 -5.40 -15.32
C GLU A 495 -30.58 -4.58 -14.51
N VAL A 496 -31.05 -3.47 -15.07
CA VAL A 496 -32.03 -2.58 -14.46
C VAL A 496 -33.02 -2.08 -15.50
N GLN A 497 -34.29 -1.90 -15.13
CA GLN A 497 -35.32 -1.36 -16.02
C GLN A 497 -35.10 0.12 -16.33
N SER A 498 -35.43 0.56 -17.55
CA SER A 498 -35.31 1.95 -18.00
C SER A 498 -36.10 2.97 -17.16
N LYS A 499 -37.20 2.54 -16.51
CA LYS A 499 -38.04 3.36 -15.61
C LYS A 499 -37.61 3.33 -14.14
N SER A 500 -36.51 2.65 -13.81
CA SER A 500 -36.00 2.60 -12.44
C SER A 500 -35.43 3.96 -12.01
N ASN A 501 -35.44 4.24 -10.70
CA ASN A 501 -34.92 5.48 -10.07
C ASN A 501 -33.38 5.62 -10.19
N GLY A 502 -32.82 5.55 -11.40
CA GLY A 502 -31.40 5.75 -11.65
C GLY A 502 -30.50 4.69 -10.98
N LEU A 503 -29.47 5.14 -10.27
CA LEU A 503 -28.46 4.28 -9.65
C LEU A 503 -28.97 3.46 -8.46
N VAL A 504 -30.16 3.77 -7.93
CA VAL A 504 -30.78 3.03 -6.81
C VAL A 504 -30.87 1.53 -7.13
N GLY A 505 -31.30 1.18 -8.35
CA GLY A 505 -31.41 -0.21 -8.79
C GLY A 505 -30.07 -0.87 -9.14
N CYS A 506 -29.01 -0.08 -9.33
CA CYS A 506 -27.69 -0.57 -9.70
C CYS A 506 -26.92 -1.11 -8.47
N VAL A 507 -27.22 -0.64 -7.25
CA VAL A 507 -26.46 -0.99 -6.03
C VAL A 507 -26.42 -2.52 -5.78
N PRO A 508 -27.54 -3.26 -5.74
CA PRO A 508 -27.48 -4.71 -5.53
C PRO A 508 -26.75 -5.45 -6.66
N LYS A 509 -26.85 -4.95 -7.90
CA LYS A 509 -26.21 -5.53 -9.09
C LYS A 509 -24.69 -5.33 -9.12
N LEU A 510 -24.23 -4.19 -8.61
CA LEU A 510 -22.82 -3.90 -8.40
C LEU A 510 -22.24 -4.77 -7.29
N LEU A 511 -22.95 -4.96 -6.18
CA LEU A 511 -22.49 -5.86 -5.11
C LEU A 511 -22.45 -7.31 -5.58
N ASN A 512 -23.43 -7.75 -6.37
CA ASN A 512 -23.60 -9.14 -6.82
C ASN A 512 -23.37 -10.14 -5.67
N MET A 513 -24.04 -9.84 -4.56
CA MET A 513 -23.83 -10.50 -3.28
C MET A 513 -24.36 -11.94 -3.33
N LYS A 514 -23.52 -12.89 -2.90
CA LYS A 514 -23.89 -14.31 -2.74
C LYS A 514 -23.70 -14.72 -1.30
N LYS A 515 -24.78 -15.18 -0.67
CA LYS A 515 -24.80 -15.55 0.75
C LYS A 515 -24.09 -16.89 0.98
N ALA A 516 -23.71 -17.17 2.24
CA ALA A 516 -22.95 -18.36 2.60
C ALA A 516 -23.63 -19.69 2.18
N GLU A 517 -24.96 -19.70 2.16
CA GLU A 517 -25.80 -20.83 1.71
C GLU A 517 -25.59 -21.15 0.23
N GLU A 518 -25.29 -20.14 -0.59
CA GLU A 518 -25.08 -20.27 -2.03
C GLU A 518 -23.63 -20.60 -2.39
N THR A 519 -22.67 -20.22 -1.54
CA THR A 519 -21.22 -20.26 -1.82
C THR A 519 -20.48 -21.36 -1.06
N GLY A 520 -21.14 -22.02 -0.10
CA GLY A 520 -20.54 -23.06 0.73
C GLY A 520 -19.65 -22.54 1.86
N GLY A 521 -19.94 -21.35 2.41
CA GLY A 521 -19.41 -20.97 3.74
C GLY A 521 -19.06 -19.51 4.01
N HIS A 522 -19.21 -18.57 3.07
CA HIS A 522 -18.89 -17.15 3.31
C HIS A 522 -19.63 -16.20 2.37
N LEU A 523 -19.83 -14.95 2.80
CA LEU A 523 -20.31 -13.88 1.92
C LEU A 523 -19.32 -13.69 0.77
N THR A 524 -19.82 -13.67 -0.46
CA THR A 524 -19.04 -13.28 -1.64
C THR A 524 -19.62 -12.01 -2.24
N LEU A 525 -18.75 -11.05 -2.52
CA LEU A 525 -19.07 -9.79 -3.17
C LEU A 525 -18.27 -9.65 -4.47
N ASP A 526 -18.84 -8.97 -5.46
CA ASP A 526 -18.06 -8.49 -6.60
C ASP A 526 -17.14 -7.36 -6.15
N VAL A 527 -15.83 -7.62 -6.16
CA VAL A 527 -14.82 -6.71 -5.62
C VAL A 527 -14.82 -5.37 -6.36
N ALA A 528 -14.88 -5.40 -7.69
CA ALA A 528 -14.83 -4.19 -8.50
C ALA A 528 -16.13 -3.38 -8.35
N GLY A 529 -17.29 -4.04 -8.36
CA GLY A 529 -18.58 -3.38 -8.16
C GLY A 529 -18.72 -2.79 -6.76
N THR A 530 -18.23 -3.49 -5.73
CA THR A 530 -18.22 -2.98 -4.35
C THR A 530 -17.32 -1.75 -4.21
N ARG A 531 -16.15 -1.73 -4.85
CA ARG A 531 -15.27 -0.54 -4.89
C ARG A 531 -15.84 0.59 -5.74
N THR A 532 -16.55 0.27 -6.82
CA THR A 532 -17.29 1.27 -7.62
C THR A 532 -18.26 2.05 -6.74
N LEU A 533 -19.02 1.34 -5.87
CA LEU A 533 -19.92 1.98 -4.92
C LEU A 533 -19.18 2.89 -3.93
N PHE A 534 -18.04 2.44 -3.39
CA PHE A 534 -17.21 3.28 -2.53
C PHE A 534 -16.83 4.61 -3.21
N HIS A 535 -16.35 4.56 -4.46
CA HIS A 535 -15.94 5.78 -5.16
C HIS A 535 -17.13 6.67 -5.57
N LEU A 536 -18.29 6.09 -5.88
CA LEU A 536 -19.50 6.88 -6.10
C LEU A 536 -19.91 7.66 -4.83
N LEU A 537 -19.68 7.11 -3.64
CA LEU A 537 -19.89 7.80 -2.35
C LEU A 537 -18.81 8.85 -2.04
N ARG A 538 -17.84 9.05 -2.94
CA ARG A 538 -16.82 10.12 -2.87
C ARG A 538 -17.08 11.25 -3.87
N PHE A 539 -18.19 11.19 -4.60
CA PHE A 539 -18.62 12.30 -5.46
C PHE A 539 -19.12 13.47 -4.60
N GLU A 540 -19.37 14.63 -5.24
CA GLU A 540 -20.06 15.73 -4.56
C GLU A 540 -21.40 15.24 -3.99
N ALA A 541 -21.80 15.74 -2.82
CA ALA A 541 -22.92 15.19 -2.05
C ALA A 541 -24.23 15.09 -2.85
N LYS A 542 -24.51 16.09 -3.71
CA LYS A 542 -25.67 16.14 -4.61
C LYS A 542 -25.77 14.97 -5.60
N TYR A 543 -24.67 14.25 -5.83
CA TYR A 543 -24.60 13.11 -6.73
C TYR A 543 -24.65 11.76 -6.02
N CYS A 544 -24.56 11.74 -4.69
CA CYS A 544 -24.51 10.50 -3.90
C CYS A 544 -25.91 9.97 -3.54
N GLU A 545 -26.96 10.78 -3.67
CA GLU A 545 -28.31 10.46 -3.17
C GLU A 545 -28.84 9.11 -3.67
N GLU A 546 -28.80 8.85 -4.98
CA GLU A 546 -29.32 7.60 -5.54
C GLU A 546 -28.55 6.36 -5.04
N VAL A 547 -27.24 6.48 -4.81
CA VAL A 547 -26.41 5.39 -4.30
C VAL A 547 -26.73 5.14 -2.82
N LEU A 548 -26.86 6.21 -2.04
CA LEU A 548 -27.26 6.15 -0.63
C LEU A 548 -28.64 5.51 -0.46
N LEU A 549 -29.61 5.89 -1.30
CA LEU A 549 -30.95 5.29 -1.33
C LEU A 549 -30.89 3.82 -1.78
N GLY A 550 -30.05 3.47 -2.76
CA GLY A 550 -29.83 2.08 -3.14
C GLY A 550 -29.32 1.24 -1.97
N ILE A 551 -28.39 1.76 -1.16
CA ILE A 551 -27.89 1.06 0.03
C ILE A 551 -28.97 0.96 1.11
N ALA A 552 -29.61 2.08 1.47
CA ALA A 552 -30.57 2.12 2.59
C ALA A 552 -31.89 1.39 2.27
N ASP A 553 -32.40 1.54 1.05
CA ASP A 553 -33.74 1.08 0.69
C ASP A 553 -33.73 -0.29 -0.01
N LYS A 554 -32.72 -0.61 -0.84
CA LYS A 554 -32.71 -1.87 -1.62
C LYS A 554 -32.01 -3.05 -0.96
N LEU A 555 -31.06 -2.83 -0.06
CA LEU A 555 -30.41 -3.94 0.66
C LEU A 555 -31.24 -4.35 1.87
N GLU A 556 -31.47 -5.63 2.09
CA GLU A 556 -32.28 -6.10 3.22
C GLU A 556 -31.55 -5.93 4.56
N GLN A 557 -32.27 -6.10 5.68
CA GLN A 557 -31.66 -6.00 7.03
C GLN A 557 -30.48 -6.96 7.18
N ASP A 558 -30.67 -8.22 6.79
CA ASP A 558 -29.63 -9.26 6.88
C ASP A 558 -28.43 -8.94 5.96
N ASP A 559 -28.67 -8.34 4.79
CA ASP A 559 -27.61 -7.98 3.84
C ASP A 559 -26.70 -6.89 4.42
N LEU A 560 -27.31 -5.86 5.02
CA LEU A 560 -26.56 -4.77 5.67
C LEU A 560 -25.76 -5.28 6.87
N GLU A 561 -26.32 -6.21 7.64
CA GLU A 561 -25.63 -6.88 8.74
C GLU A 561 -24.43 -7.70 8.23
N LEU A 562 -24.61 -8.50 7.18
CA LEU A 562 -23.54 -9.29 6.56
C LEU A 562 -22.43 -8.38 6.00
N LEU A 563 -22.78 -7.28 5.35
CA LEU A 563 -21.82 -6.30 4.86
C LEU A 563 -21.02 -5.64 5.98
N ALA A 564 -21.62 -5.41 7.16
CA ALA A 564 -20.91 -4.85 8.32
C ALA A 564 -19.88 -5.81 8.90
N LYS A 565 -20.14 -7.12 8.79
CA LYS A 565 -19.27 -8.19 9.31
C LYS A 565 -18.22 -8.64 8.29
N ASP A 566 -18.37 -8.26 7.03
CA ASP A 566 -17.42 -8.57 5.97
C ASP A 566 -16.31 -7.51 5.85
N GLY A 567 -15.08 -7.94 5.59
CA GLY A 567 -13.93 -7.03 5.47
C GLY A 567 -14.05 -6.05 4.31
N LEU A 568 -14.54 -6.50 3.15
CA LEU A 568 -14.73 -5.63 1.98
C LEU A 568 -15.99 -4.79 2.11
N GLY A 569 -17.11 -5.40 2.56
CA GLY A 569 -18.38 -4.72 2.80
C GLY A 569 -18.25 -3.60 3.81
N SER A 570 -17.56 -3.84 4.93
CA SER A 570 -17.37 -2.83 5.97
C SER A 570 -16.53 -1.65 5.47
N ARG A 571 -15.53 -1.89 4.62
CA ARG A 571 -14.61 -0.85 4.13
C ARG A 571 -15.10 -0.08 2.91
N CYS A 572 -15.83 -0.74 2.02
CA CYS A 572 -16.33 -0.07 0.82
C CYS A 572 -17.72 0.52 1.02
N ILE A 573 -18.61 -0.18 1.73
CA ILE A 573 -20.02 0.23 1.85
C ILE A 573 -20.24 1.00 3.14
N TRP A 574 -19.94 0.40 4.30
CA TRP A 574 -20.14 1.07 5.58
C TRP A 574 -19.26 2.31 5.75
N ASP A 575 -17.94 2.16 5.59
CA ASP A 575 -17.03 3.31 5.62
C ASP A 575 -17.31 4.28 4.46
N GLY A 576 -17.77 3.76 3.31
CA GLY A 576 -18.29 4.56 2.19
C GLY A 576 -19.32 5.60 2.64
N VAL A 577 -20.38 5.12 3.30
CA VAL A 577 -21.48 5.95 3.81
C VAL A 577 -21.04 6.78 5.02
N LEU A 578 -20.37 6.16 6.00
CA LEU A 578 -20.04 6.76 7.28
C LEU A 578 -18.99 7.87 7.17
N GLU A 579 -18.04 7.75 6.25
CA GLU A 579 -16.98 8.76 6.04
C GLU A 579 -17.36 9.83 5.02
N GLY A 580 -18.57 9.74 4.41
CA GLY A 580 -19.12 10.81 3.60
C GLY A 580 -19.48 12.07 4.42
N PRO A 581 -19.88 13.18 3.77
CA PRO A 581 -20.25 14.43 4.44
C PRO A 581 -21.61 14.27 5.15
N VAL A 582 -21.62 13.66 6.34
CA VAL A 582 -22.84 13.33 7.11
C VAL A 582 -23.68 14.54 7.55
N GLN A 583 -23.13 15.75 7.46
CA GLN A 583 -23.87 17.00 7.66
C GLN A 583 -24.85 17.28 6.51
N GLU A 584 -24.62 16.71 5.33
CA GLU A 584 -25.51 16.83 4.19
C GLU A 584 -26.79 16.01 4.40
N ALA A 585 -27.92 16.54 3.93
CA ALA A 585 -29.25 15.96 4.18
C ALA A 585 -29.36 14.52 3.65
N HIS A 586 -28.80 14.23 2.48
CA HIS A 586 -28.87 12.89 1.88
C HIS A 586 -28.13 11.83 2.72
N PHE A 587 -26.93 12.14 3.22
CA PHE A 587 -26.14 11.22 4.05
C PHE A 587 -26.77 11.01 5.41
N SER A 588 -27.16 12.09 6.10
CA SER A 588 -27.84 12.00 7.40
C SER A 588 -29.15 11.20 7.29
N THR A 589 -29.95 11.42 6.24
CA THR A 589 -31.19 10.67 5.98
C THR A 589 -30.91 9.19 5.76
N ALA A 590 -29.90 8.84 4.95
CA ALA A 590 -29.51 7.45 4.71
C ALA A 590 -29.05 6.76 6.00
N LEU A 591 -28.24 7.42 6.82
CA LEU A 591 -27.82 6.89 8.12
C LEU A 591 -29.00 6.66 9.07
N LYS A 592 -29.96 7.58 9.14
CA LYS A 592 -31.17 7.41 9.95
C LYS A 592 -32.00 6.20 9.49
N ARG A 593 -32.10 5.99 8.18
CA ARG A 593 -32.80 4.83 7.61
C ARG A 593 -32.09 3.53 7.93
N ILE A 594 -30.76 3.48 7.76
CA ILE A 594 -29.94 2.32 8.11
C ILE A 594 -30.03 2.04 9.62
N LEU A 595 -29.94 3.08 10.46
CA LEU A 595 -30.07 2.99 11.91
C LEU A 595 -31.37 2.28 12.31
N LYS A 596 -32.49 2.76 11.76
CA LYS A 596 -33.82 2.18 12.00
C LYS A 596 -33.93 0.76 11.43
N LYS A 597 -33.39 0.50 10.24
CA LYS A 597 -33.50 -0.80 9.57
C LYS A 597 -32.76 -1.92 10.30
N LEU A 598 -31.65 -1.60 10.95
CA LEU A 598 -30.84 -2.56 11.71
C LEU A 598 -31.18 -2.63 13.20
N GLN A 599 -32.30 -2.03 13.62
CA GLN A 599 -32.82 -2.22 14.98
C GLN A 599 -32.96 -3.72 15.31
N GLY A 600 -32.47 -4.11 16.48
CA GLY A 600 -32.37 -5.49 16.97
C GLY A 600 -31.08 -6.22 16.55
N ARG A 601 -30.19 -5.61 15.76
CA ARG A 601 -28.94 -6.23 15.28
C ARG A 601 -27.67 -5.58 15.84
N TRP A 602 -27.76 -4.43 16.50
CA TRP A 602 -26.61 -3.64 16.94
C TRP A 602 -25.76 -4.32 18.00
N VAL A 603 -26.37 -5.05 18.95
CA VAL A 603 -25.63 -5.85 19.94
C VAL A 603 -24.81 -6.95 19.26
N GLY A 604 -25.41 -7.61 18.26
CA GLY A 604 -24.74 -8.65 17.48
C GLY A 604 -23.54 -8.11 16.70
N LEU A 605 -23.69 -6.92 16.10
CA LEU A 605 -22.62 -6.23 15.38
C LEU A 605 -21.52 -5.72 16.32
N ALA A 606 -21.89 -5.17 17.48
CA ALA A 606 -20.94 -4.66 18.47
C ALA A 606 -20.04 -5.75 19.07
N ALA A 607 -20.52 -7.00 19.11
CA ALA A 607 -19.73 -8.16 19.54
C ALA A 607 -18.90 -8.80 18.39
N ASP A 608 -19.05 -8.35 17.15
CA ASP A 608 -18.39 -8.95 15.99
C ASP A 608 -16.97 -8.41 15.76
N ARG A 609 -16.08 -9.26 15.24
CA ARG A 609 -14.67 -8.91 14.99
C ARG A 609 -14.51 -7.74 14.02
N VAL A 610 -15.38 -7.62 13.01
CA VAL A 610 -15.36 -6.52 12.04
C VAL A 610 -16.47 -5.52 12.35
N GLY A 611 -17.68 -6.01 12.62
CA GLY A 611 -18.89 -5.19 12.79
C GLY A 611 -18.79 -4.13 13.90
N HIS A 612 -18.02 -4.38 14.98
CA HIS A 612 -17.87 -3.43 16.06
C HIS A 612 -17.26 -2.09 15.61
N HIS A 613 -16.41 -2.11 14.57
CA HIS A 613 -15.86 -0.89 13.97
C HIS A 613 -16.95 -0.06 13.29
N SER A 614 -17.89 -0.70 12.58
CA SER A 614 -19.03 -0.02 11.96
C SER A 614 -19.94 0.61 13.00
N VAL A 615 -20.21 -0.07 14.13
CA VAL A 615 -21.02 0.47 15.24
C VAL A 615 -20.37 1.71 15.85
N ILE A 616 -19.08 1.63 16.19
CA ILE A 616 -18.31 2.76 16.74
C ILE A 616 -18.33 3.95 15.78
N LYS A 617 -18.07 3.71 14.49
CA LYS A 617 -18.07 4.78 13.49
C LYS A 617 -19.48 5.35 13.31
N LEU A 618 -20.53 4.54 13.28
CA LEU A 618 -21.91 5.02 13.22
C LEU A 618 -22.23 5.96 14.37
N PHE A 619 -21.96 5.55 15.62
CA PHE A 619 -22.19 6.38 16.80
C PHE A 619 -21.51 7.76 16.71
N ARG A 620 -20.26 7.78 16.27
CA ARG A 620 -19.49 9.02 16.07
C ARG A 620 -20.05 9.90 14.96
N ARG A 621 -20.68 9.32 13.94
CA ARG A 621 -21.11 10.00 12.70
C ARG A 621 -22.58 10.37 12.66
N LEU A 622 -23.42 9.83 13.54
CA LEU A 622 -24.79 10.31 13.72
C LEU A 622 -24.76 11.80 14.09
N VAL A 623 -25.64 12.61 13.52
CA VAL A 623 -25.67 14.06 13.81
C VAL A 623 -26.52 14.33 15.05
N ASP A 624 -27.69 13.71 15.10
CA ASP A 624 -28.68 13.88 16.16
C ASP A 624 -28.35 13.06 17.43
N MET A 625 -28.66 13.61 18.60
CA MET A 625 -28.46 12.91 19.88
C MET A 625 -29.54 11.85 20.13
N GLY A 626 -30.78 12.07 19.68
CA GLY A 626 -31.85 11.08 19.80
C GLY A 626 -31.57 9.83 18.98
N ASP A 627 -30.97 9.99 17.80
CA ASP A 627 -30.51 8.83 17.01
C ASP A 627 -29.35 8.09 17.68
N ARG A 628 -28.43 8.78 18.36
CA ARG A 628 -27.40 8.12 19.19
C ARG A 628 -28.01 7.36 20.35
N GLU A 629 -29.00 7.95 21.02
CA GLU A 629 -29.71 7.32 22.12
C GLU A 629 -30.37 6.01 21.68
N LYS A 630 -31.07 5.99 20.54
CA LYS A 630 -31.66 4.74 20.01
C LYS A 630 -30.65 3.61 19.87
N LEU A 631 -29.43 3.91 19.41
CA LEU A 631 -28.35 2.94 19.33
C LEU A 631 -27.91 2.47 20.73
N VAL A 632 -27.72 3.41 21.66
CA VAL A 632 -27.25 3.10 23.02
C VAL A 632 -28.28 2.33 23.85
N VAL A 633 -29.56 2.62 23.69
CA VAL A 633 -30.66 1.85 24.33
C VAL A 633 -30.57 0.38 23.92
N GLU A 634 -30.36 0.07 22.64
CA GLU A 634 -30.22 -1.33 22.22
C GLU A 634 -28.92 -1.96 22.75
N LEU A 635 -27.81 -1.20 22.77
CA LEU A 635 -26.54 -1.68 23.32
C LEU A 635 -26.62 -1.97 24.82
N SER A 636 -27.42 -1.21 25.58
CA SER A 636 -27.59 -1.39 27.02
C SER A 636 -28.37 -2.67 27.35
N GLU A 637 -29.35 -3.05 26.53
CA GLU A 637 -30.05 -4.35 26.62
C GLU A 637 -29.09 -5.55 26.44
N GLY A 638 -28.03 -5.35 25.65
CA GLY A 638 -27.00 -6.37 25.35
C GLY A 638 -25.79 -6.41 26.28
N MET A 639 -25.79 -5.67 27.39
CA MET A 639 -24.56 -5.38 28.16
C MET A 639 -23.82 -6.64 28.67
N HIS A 640 -24.55 -7.69 29.07
CA HIS A 640 -23.94 -8.96 29.49
C HIS A 640 -23.13 -9.62 28.37
N ARG A 641 -23.61 -9.57 27.13
CA ARG A 641 -22.89 -10.14 25.97
C ARG A 641 -21.67 -9.29 25.58
N LEU A 642 -21.80 -7.97 25.66
CA LEU A 642 -20.76 -7.03 25.22
C LEU A 642 -19.58 -6.97 26.21
N THR A 643 -19.84 -7.09 27.51
CA THR A 643 -18.78 -7.16 28.53
C THR A 643 -17.92 -8.42 28.42
N GLY A 644 -18.49 -9.51 27.90
CA GLY A 644 -17.82 -10.81 27.75
C GLY A 644 -16.73 -10.89 26.66
N ASN A 645 -16.52 -9.85 25.85
CA ASN A 645 -15.46 -9.85 24.82
C ASN A 645 -14.78 -8.46 24.69
N SER A 646 -13.58 -8.40 24.08
CA SER A 646 -12.81 -7.15 23.97
C SER A 646 -13.44 -6.13 23.02
N MET A 647 -14.04 -6.57 21.91
CA MET A 647 -14.68 -5.70 20.92
C MET A 647 -15.91 -5.00 21.51
N GLY A 648 -16.76 -5.76 22.21
CA GLY A 648 -17.95 -5.27 22.88
C GLY A 648 -17.60 -4.30 24.00
N ARG A 649 -16.58 -4.58 24.81
CA ARG A 649 -16.07 -3.63 25.82
C ARG A 649 -15.66 -2.29 25.19
N ASN A 650 -14.92 -2.33 24.09
CA ASN A 650 -14.56 -1.11 23.35
C ASN A 650 -15.80 -0.32 22.87
N VAL A 651 -16.83 -1.01 22.36
CA VAL A 651 -18.08 -0.34 21.96
C VAL A 651 -18.79 0.30 23.17
N LEU A 652 -18.87 -0.41 24.30
CA LEU A 652 -19.48 0.09 25.53
C LEU A 652 -18.78 1.37 26.01
N ASP A 653 -17.45 1.38 25.99
CA ASP A 653 -16.62 2.51 26.42
C ASP A 653 -16.79 3.71 25.46
N VAL A 654 -16.71 3.48 24.15
CA VAL A 654 -16.83 4.56 23.16
C VAL A 654 -18.22 5.19 23.15
N CYS A 655 -19.28 4.41 23.35
CA CYS A 655 -20.65 4.89 23.34
C CYS A 655 -21.16 5.35 24.73
N SER A 656 -20.31 5.23 25.77
CA SER A 656 -20.63 5.54 27.17
C SER A 656 -21.92 4.86 27.64
N VAL A 657 -22.07 3.56 27.34
CA VAL A 657 -23.31 2.81 27.59
C VAL A 657 -23.55 2.61 29.09
N ARG A 658 -22.48 2.50 29.90
CA ARG A 658 -22.60 2.34 31.35
C ARG A 658 -23.12 3.61 32.00
N GLU A 659 -22.58 4.75 31.59
CA GLU A 659 -23.00 6.07 32.02
C GLU A 659 -24.46 6.32 31.64
N TYR A 660 -24.90 5.89 30.45
CA TYR A 660 -26.32 5.97 30.07
C TYR A 660 -27.24 5.25 31.07
N ASN A 661 -26.86 4.06 31.53
CA ASN A 661 -27.63 3.29 32.52
C ASN A 661 -27.57 3.86 33.94
N GLU A 662 -26.44 4.44 34.32
CA GLU A 662 -26.21 4.94 35.69
C GLU A 662 -26.80 6.34 35.92
N VAL A 663 -26.57 7.26 34.98
CA VAL A 663 -26.91 8.69 35.14
C VAL A 663 -28.03 9.17 34.21
N GLY A 664 -28.51 8.31 33.30
CA GLY A 664 -29.61 8.59 32.39
C GLY A 664 -29.25 9.54 31.24
N TYR A 665 -30.22 9.80 30.35
CA TYR A 665 -30.01 10.52 29.09
C TYR A 665 -29.40 11.92 29.24
N SER A 666 -29.86 12.70 30.22
CA SER A 666 -29.45 14.12 30.35
C SER A 666 -27.94 14.25 30.57
N GLU A 667 -27.41 13.50 31.54
CA GLU A 667 -25.98 13.57 31.88
C GLU A 667 -25.14 12.80 30.85
N TRP A 668 -25.61 11.65 30.37
CA TRP A 668 -24.96 10.93 29.28
C TRP A 668 -24.79 11.79 28.02
N SER A 669 -25.81 12.56 27.63
CA SER A 669 -25.73 13.47 26.48
C SER A 669 -24.63 14.52 26.67
N SER A 670 -24.47 15.05 27.89
CA SER A 670 -23.40 15.99 28.25
C SER A 670 -22.01 15.35 28.13
N ILE A 671 -21.86 14.12 28.66
CA ILE A 671 -20.61 13.34 28.60
C ILE A 671 -20.21 13.09 27.14
N VAL A 672 -21.11 12.56 26.32
CA VAL A 672 -20.85 12.25 24.91
C VAL A 672 -20.52 13.51 24.11
N LYS A 673 -21.21 14.62 24.34
CA LYS A 673 -20.89 15.90 23.67
C LYS A 673 -19.47 16.36 24.00
N LYS A 674 -19.07 16.32 25.29
CA LYS A 674 -17.70 16.68 25.71
C LYS A 674 -16.66 15.74 25.09
N GLN A 675 -16.93 14.44 25.07
CA GLN A 675 -16.05 13.44 24.45
C GLN A 675 -15.84 13.71 22.96
N LEU A 676 -16.92 13.92 22.20
CA LEU A 676 -16.85 14.19 20.76
C LEU A 676 -16.14 15.53 20.46
N GLN A 677 -16.37 16.56 21.28
CA GLN A 677 -15.65 17.84 21.18
C GLN A 677 -14.16 17.66 21.41
N ARG A 678 -13.75 16.87 22.41
CA ARG A 678 -12.35 16.57 22.69
C ARG A 678 -11.70 15.79 21.54
N GLU A 679 -12.38 14.77 21.02
CA GLU A 679 -11.89 14.00 19.86
C GLU A 679 -11.73 14.90 18.63
N GLN A 680 -12.68 15.81 18.38
CA GLN A 680 -12.59 16.76 17.26
C GLN A 680 -11.44 17.74 17.45
N TRP A 681 -11.26 18.29 18.65
CA TRP A 681 -10.16 19.19 18.98
C TRP A 681 -8.79 18.53 18.77
N LEU A 682 -8.64 17.27 19.19
CA LEU A 682 -7.41 16.50 18.96
C LEU A 682 -7.14 16.30 17.46
N LYS A 683 -8.19 15.99 16.67
CA LYS A 683 -8.05 15.88 15.20
C LYS A 683 -7.62 17.21 14.59
N ASP A 684 -8.25 18.31 14.97
CA ASP A 684 -7.94 19.64 14.46
C ASP A 684 -6.49 20.03 14.80
N MET A 685 -6.00 19.68 15.98
CA MET A 685 -4.61 19.90 16.40
C MET A 685 -3.62 19.11 15.53
N VAL A 686 -3.87 17.82 15.31
CA VAL A 686 -3.05 16.97 14.43
C VAL A 686 -3.06 17.51 12.99
N GLU A 687 -4.23 17.90 12.48
CA GLU A 687 -4.34 18.45 11.12
C GLU A 687 -3.66 19.80 10.96
N LYS A 688 -3.64 20.62 12.03
CA LYS A 688 -2.93 21.89 12.09
C LYS A 688 -1.42 21.68 12.12
N ASP A 689 -0.92 20.74 12.91
CA ASP A 689 0.50 20.38 12.94
C ASP A 689 0.97 19.86 11.58
N LEU A 690 0.15 19.04 10.90
CA LEU A 690 0.41 18.60 9.53
C LEU A 690 0.37 19.76 8.52
N ALA A 691 -0.49 20.77 8.74
CA ALA A 691 -0.58 21.96 7.89
C ALA A 691 0.62 22.91 8.09
N ASP A 692 1.09 23.06 9.32
CA ASP A 692 2.19 23.95 9.67
C ASP A 692 3.55 23.40 9.20
N ARG A 693 3.66 22.07 9.07
CA ARG A 693 4.78 21.37 8.40
C ARG A 693 4.74 21.42 6.86
N ALA A 694 3.70 22.00 6.25
CA ALA A 694 3.58 22.10 4.78
C ALA A 694 4.31 23.34 4.21
N PRO A 695 4.82 23.28 2.96
CA PRO A 695 5.58 24.37 2.37
C PRO A 695 4.77 25.67 2.25
N LYS A 696 5.46 26.81 2.39
CA LYS A 696 4.90 28.17 2.57
C LYS A 696 3.77 28.53 1.58
N LYS A 697 3.90 28.14 0.30
CA LYS A 697 2.89 28.35 -0.76
C LYS A 697 1.59 27.54 -0.57
N LYS A 698 1.68 26.33 0.01
CA LYS A 698 0.51 25.52 0.40
C LYS A 698 -0.06 26.00 1.74
N ARG A 699 0.79 26.45 2.67
CA ARG A 699 0.38 27.03 3.95
C ARG A 699 -0.50 28.26 3.75
N ASP A 700 -0.12 29.17 2.86
CA ASP A 700 -0.92 30.38 2.57
C ASP A 700 -2.23 30.07 1.83
N ARG A 701 -2.26 29.07 0.94
CA ARG A 701 -3.51 28.62 0.30
C ARG A 701 -4.46 27.92 1.27
N LYS A 702 -3.95 27.09 2.19
CA LYS A 702 -4.77 26.41 3.21
C LYS A 702 -5.26 27.40 4.26
N ARG A 703 -4.42 28.36 4.68
CA ARG A 703 -4.78 29.44 5.62
C ARG A 703 -5.85 30.37 5.06
N LYS A 704 -5.73 30.79 3.79
CA LYS A 704 -6.77 31.56 3.08
C LYS A 704 -8.10 30.81 2.94
N ARG A 705 -8.06 29.47 2.85
CA ARG A 705 -9.27 28.63 2.76
C ARG A 705 -9.94 28.49 4.13
N LEU A 706 -9.15 28.28 5.19
CA LEU A 706 -9.64 28.25 6.57
C LEU A 706 -10.20 29.61 7.03
N ASP A 707 -9.59 30.72 6.61
CA ASP A 707 -10.10 32.05 6.91
C ASP A 707 -11.45 32.29 6.18
N ARG A 708 -11.60 31.88 4.91
CA ARG A 708 -12.90 31.95 4.20
C ARG A 708 -13.99 31.15 4.93
N ASP A 709 -13.71 29.91 5.32
CA ASP A 709 -14.68 29.05 6.02
C ASP A 709 -15.04 29.62 7.41
N ALA A 710 -14.10 30.28 8.10
CA ALA A 710 -14.36 31.00 9.35
C ALA A 710 -15.20 32.27 9.14
N THR A 711 -15.05 32.92 7.98
CA THR A 711 -15.80 34.15 7.66
C THR A 711 -17.24 33.81 7.27
N ASP A 712 -17.45 32.71 6.53
CA ASP A 712 -18.77 32.19 6.15
C ASP A 712 -19.55 31.65 7.37
N LYS A 713 -18.89 31.00 8.34
CA LYS A 713 -19.52 30.61 9.63
C LYS A 713 -19.94 31.82 10.46
N ARG A 714 -19.19 32.93 10.41
CA ARG A 714 -19.54 34.17 11.12
C ARG A 714 -20.72 34.89 10.47
N ALA A 715 -20.82 34.83 9.14
CA ALA A 715 -21.96 35.36 8.38
C ALA A 715 -23.26 34.57 8.64
N GLN A 716 -23.18 33.23 8.73
CA GLN A 716 -24.33 32.40 9.09
C GLN A 716 -24.79 32.61 10.54
N SER A 717 -23.89 32.91 11.48
CA SER A 717 -24.28 33.22 12.88
C SER A 717 -24.95 34.59 13.08
N LYS A 718 -24.90 35.47 12.08
CA LYS A 718 -25.47 36.83 12.14
C LYS A 718 -26.72 37.02 11.27
N GLY A 719 -27.19 35.96 10.59
CA GLY A 719 -28.33 36.03 9.67
C GLY A 719 -29.71 35.85 10.31
N ASP A 720 -29.82 35.37 11.55
CA ASP A 720 -31.10 35.00 12.19
C ASP A 720 -31.60 36.02 13.22
N LEU A 721 -31.48 37.32 12.93
CA LEU A 721 -32.23 38.37 13.64
C LEU A 721 -32.94 39.25 12.61
N SER A 722 -34.13 38.81 12.24
CA SER A 722 -35.12 39.63 11.53
C SER A 722 -35.49 40.85 12.37
N VAL A 723 -35.59 42.01 11.71
CA VAL A 723 -35.85 43.34 12.28
C VAL A 723 -37.33 43.53 12.67
N ASP A 724 -38.20 42.54 12.44
CA ASP A 724 -39.66 42.70 12.55
C ASP A 724 -40.27 42.20 13.89
N THR A 725 -39.51 42.06 14.99
CA THR A 725 -40.08 41.53 16.26
C THR A 725 -39.75 42.35 17.52
N ILE A 726 -39.44 43.64 17.39
CA ILE A 726 -39.28 44.54 18.55
C ILE A 726 -40.00 45.86 18.31
N MET A 727 -41.33 45.85 18.23
CA MET A 727 -42.17 47.07 18.36
C MET A 727 -43.60 46.76 18.83
N ASP A 728 -43.77 45.77 19.73
CA ASP A 728 -45.11 45.44 20.26
C ASP A 728 -45.09 45.09 21.75
N THR A 729 -44.50 45.96 22.58
CA THR A 729 -44.97 46.16 23.97
C THR A 729 -44.31 47.42 24.55
N ILE A 730 -45.09 48.49 24.71
CA ILE A 730 -45.20 49.32 25.93
C ILE A 730 -46.11 50.48 25.56
N SER A 731 -47.32 50.44 26.12
CA SER A 731 -48.37 51.44 25.95
C SER A 731 -48.42 52.31 27.22
N ILE A 732 -48.53 53.64 27.01
CA ILE A 732 -49.24 54.65 27.84
C ILE A 732 -48.46 55.30 29.02
N PRO A 733 -48.70 56.56 29.46
CA PRO A 733 -49.44 57.73 28.89
C PRO A 733 -48.71 59.11 28.90
N THR A 734 -49.16 59.98 27.98
CA THR A 734 -49.38 61.46 28.02
C THR A 734 -48.69 62.38 29.06
N ARG A 735 -48.13 63.50 28.58
CA ARG A 735 -48.45 64.92 28.96
C ARG A 735 -47.56 65.90 28.16
N ILE A 736 -48.14 66.74 27.30
CA ILE A 736 -48.43 68.18 27.47
C ILE A 736 -47.33 69.10 26.89
N GLU A 737 -47.77 69.87 25.87
CA GLU A 737 -47.46 71.26 25.47
C GLU A 737 -46.00 71.69 25.17
N LYS A 738 -45.74 72.05 23.91
CA LYS A 738 -45.51 73.42 23.34
C LYS A 738 -44.14 73.98 23.76
N GLU A 739 -43.22 74.28 22.84
CA GLU A 739 -43.30 75.22 21.71
C GLU A 739 -42.62 74.72 20.43
#